data_AF-A0A352N1V5-F1
#
_entry.id   AF-A0A352N1V5-F1
#
_cell.length_a   1.000
_cell.length_b   1.000
_cell.length_c   1.000
_cell.angle_alpha   90.00
_cell.angle_beta   90.00
_cell.angle_gamma   90.00
#
_symmetry.space_group_name_H-M   'P 1'
#
loop_
_entity.id
_entity.type
_entity.pdbx_description
1 polymer ?
#
loop_
_entity_poly.entity_id
_entity_poly.type
_entity_poly.pdbx_seq_one_letter_code
_entity_poly.pdbx_strand_id
1 'polypeptide(L)'
;MNFVKKIYLFLIFCIFSCHLQAQEKALQADGARKLKAALISGMPNNTDSIAYEDMLFMKMGSVTGLELIERENIRKILKEHNISAENSGNPESILQLGRLIRADMFIIIEKQPDNKYQLTFIELKTAVLLQKCLILEKDFEEKNFSGLDKALAKTLKRFSQPDASRAYLCISGIFNEEPGDFLKPYAAEIEDIIQNGLNDIDNMILLDRKHAEFLSKESVLTGDELKLKASAIMLRGGIRRTNEGKLNLTVDFSKVLASGGIKKSLELELAKIKESKEKINKLILDGFNEEVKSSGGQDKKLEAEKLFAESKVFATDKNFLKSAELCESALLLDSKDEYLNAAILAWGRVFDDRPLPFTTKLKAAIRKKELEIARLDSAIKNGDRLPGIENISFYGTGKGGDEYFMSIQDDPAKGRRDYELACELKRLRLEEVAMRRNYFGDMLRTGKSNSKYYKADNVSACGSIISTIDCLKGFIDNEGIVKDMVTEFEMIAASREISPGTRDSFANCLASFMFYENETNNKFAWKQRTEKLIELAKWLTERKDPLIRAKAWLMLGHMKALPDGECKIKSISIVMDEVSAKTTGYSTYDMLDSYFSPSMNMSVADLNTLLAARIEKCITEKDAYHLTVFKVLLTSWLDRMWYTLKKDELEAPIDLSARLLSVLYLEREKIKDKKDTDLYNYSIRLEPTIKAVEHYNNQMKLKAETIKKEAASPTPWDSFLTEKVADISKPANAYRIEGMTVANNCIYCIWSGKKDDKIDYVIATKTDLKTLETTEVGRLKASGLYNSITSIVITDPGSVFVSTLAGSKGLIIISPNGSRLLTEEDGLPSKNIISMAEMGGKLYMGFKSGYRTGAFYSYDIKNNKFDLIASTKNATPKNELDGKPFLITKIITVKDENTIWFSVDSEFKTGIGGLWKINKDGNLEKFHACSMGISDFYFIPDGIMIYEDFSGYQETIKLSTPSLSKVVLTSPNKGSNPKFSLSIYKWPVFPIGDLLLSNNGSTSGIYNSCNKHFEGPSGSFLTMGNPELFYFVKDTQLWKLSPKPKMDK
;
A
#
# COMPACT_ATOMS: atom_id res chain seq x y z
N MET A 1 39.43 48.32 45.05
CA MET A 1 38.77 47.63 43.91
C MET A 1 39.57 46.46 43.32
N ASN A 2 40.89 46.55 43.10
CA ASN A 2 41.67 45.45 42.51
C ASN A 2 41.82 44.19 43.37
N PHE A 3 41.76 44.30 44.70
CA PHE A 3 41.85 43.15 45.60
C PHE A 3 40.60 42.25 45.54
N VAL A 4 39.40 42.86 45.52
CA VAL A 4 38.12 42.13 45.46
C VAL A 4 37.98 41.39 44.12
N LYS A 5 38.42 41.96 43.00
CA LYS A 5 38.45 41.28 41.70
C LYS A 5 39.38 40.06 41.69
N LYS A 6 40.54 40.14 42.34
CA LYS A 6 41.47 39.00 42.45
C LYS A 6 40.90 37.86 43.29
N ILE A 7 40.20 38.19 44.38
CA ILE A 7 39.49 37.19 45.21
C ILE A 7 38.36 36.52 44.42
N TYR A 8 37.60 37.29 43.64
CA TYR A 8 36.51 36.76 42.80
C TYR A 8 37.04 35.82 41.71
N LEU A 9 38.13 36.20 41.02
CA LEU A 9 38.79 35.33 40.03
C LEU A 9 39.36 34.06 40.66
N PHE A 10 39.95 34.16 41.86
CA PHE A 10 40.47 33.01 42.59
C PHE A 10 39.35 32.05 43.03
N LEU A 11 38.21 32.57 43.50
CA LEU A 11 37.03 31.77 43.83
C LEU A 11 36.44 31.07 42.61
N ILE A 12 36.32 31.77 41.47
CA ILE A 12 35.87 31.17 40.21
C ILE A 12 36.83 30.04 39.80
N PHE A 13 38.14 30.27 39.87
CA PHE A 13 39.14 29.25 39.56
C PHE A 13 39.05 28.03 40.49
N CYS A 14 38.85 28.24 41.79
CA CYS A 14 38.68 27.15 42.76
C CYS A 14 37.40 26.34 42.50
N ILE A 15 36.28 27.00 42.19
CA ILE A 15 35.01 26.34 41.85
C ILE A 15 35.16 25.54 40.55
N PHE A 16 35.81 26.11 39.54
CA PHE A 16 36.05 25.44 38.26
C PHE A 16 36.97 24.22 38.43
N SER A 17 38.04 24.37 39.23
CA SER A 17 38.98 23.29 39.53
C SER A 17 38.33 22.17 40.34
N CYS A 18 37.48 22.49 41.32
CA CYS A 18 36.72 21.50 42.08
C CYS A 18 35.68 20.78 41.20
N HIS A 19 35.06 21.48 40.25
CA HIS A 19 34.12 20.87 39.31
C HIS A 19 34.82 19.90 38.33
N LEU A 20 35.99 20.29 37.82
CA LEU A 20 36.85 19.42 37.01
C LEU A 20 37.31 18.18 37.78
N GLN A 21 37.81 18.34 39.02
CA GLN A 21 38.20 17.20 39.85
C GLN A 21 37.02 16.32 40.25
N ALA A 22 35.83 16.87 40.45
CA ALA A 22 34.62 16.10 40.72
C ALA A 22 34.16 15.32 39.48
N GLN A 23 34.23 15.89 38.28
CA GLN A 23 33.97 15.15 37.03
C GLN A 23 35.01 14.04 36.82
N GLU A 24 36.29 14.33 37.05
CA GLU A 24 37.38 13.36 36.90
C GLU A 24 37.24 12.20 37.92
N LYS A 25 36.89 12.51 39.18
CA LYS A 25 36.61 11.49 40.19
C LYS A 25 35.30 10.73 39.94
N ALA A 26 34.27 11.35 39.40
CA ALA A 26 33.04 10.64 39.02
C ALA A 26 33.30 9.67 37.84
N LEU A 27 34.13 10.06 36.87
CA LEU A 27 34.62 9.21 35.79
C LEU A 27 35.53 8.06 36.29
N GLN A 28 36.25 8.25 37.39
CA GLN A 28 37.11 7.21 37.99
C GLN A 28 36.38 6.30 39.01
N ALA A 29 35.38 6.82 39.72
CA ALA A 29 34.65 6.09 40.77
C ALA A 29 33.58 5.14 40.22
N ASP A 30 33.04 5.45 39.04
CA ASP A 30 32.19 4.53 38.28
C ASP A 30 33.09 3.56 37.53
N GLY A 31 33.75 2.65 38.26
CA GLY A 31 34.90 1.84 37.81
C GLY A 31 34.78 1.46 36.35
N ALA A 32 35.51 2.20 35.49
CA ALA A 32 35.18 2.41 34.08
C ALA A 32 34.65 1.13 33.44
N ARG A 33 33.31 1.01 33.40
CA ARG A 33 32.66 -0.18 32.89
C ARG A 33 33.17 -0.37 31.47
N LYS A 34 33.88 -1.48 31.23
CA LYS A 34 34.35 -1.80 29.88
C LYS A 34 33.12 -1.90 28.97
N LEU A 35 33.20 -1.23 27.83
CA LEU A 35 32.15 -1.27 26.82
C LEU A 35 32.15 -2.64 26.18
N LYS A 36 31.02 -3.34 26.30
CA LYS A 36 30.88 -4.68 25.72
C LYS A 36 30.61 -4.54 24.24
N ALA A 37 31.55 -4.97 23.40
CA ALA A 37 31.40 -4.94 21.96
C ALA A 37 31.31 -6.35 21.37
N ALA A 38 30.38 -6.54 20.45
CA ALA A 38 30.26 -7.77 19.68
C ALA A 38 30.74 -7.53 18.23
N LEU A 39 31.76 -8.27 17.82
CA LEU A 39 32.24 -8.29 16.44
C LEU A 39 31.37 -9.25 15.62
N ILE A 40 30.63 -8.70 14.66
CA ILE A 40 29.76 -9.46 13.75
C ILE A 40 30.39 -9.44 12.36
N SER A 41 30.53 -10.62 11.76
CA SER A 41 31.02 -10.75 10.40
C SER A 41 29.86 -10.78 9.41
N GLY A 42 29.87 -9.85 8.46
CA GLY A 42 29.09 -9.91 7.24
C GLY A 42 29.85 -10.56 6.07
N MET A 43 31.03 -11.12 6.33
CA MET A 43 31.86 -11.74 5.30
C MET A 43 31.41 -13.17 5.00
N PRO A 44 31.58 -13.67 3.77
CA PRO A 44 31.39 -15.09 3.47
C PRO A 44 32.34 -15.94 4.31
N ASN A 45 31.88 -17.11 4.76
CA ASN A 45 32.69 -18.08 5.53
C ASN A 45 33.80 -18.71 4.65
N ASN A 46 34.83 -17.94 4.32
CA ASN A 46 36.06 -18.43 3.71
C ASN A 46 37.24 -18.26 4.67
N THR A 47 38.34 -18.93 4.37
CA THR A 47 39.52 -19.02 5.25
C THR A 47 40.13 -17.65 5.54
N ASP A 48 40.19 -16.77 4.54
CA ASP A 48 40.80 -15.43 4.66
C ASP A 48 39.96 -14.52 5.57
N SER A 49 38.63 -14.58 5.46
CA SER A 49 37.72 -13.79 6.29
C SER A 49 37.85 -14.14 7.77
N ILE A 50 38.02 -15.43 8.09
CA ILE A 50 38.25 -15.89 9.47
C ILE A 50 39.57 -15.33 10.00
N ALA A 51 40.65 -15.36 9.20
CA ALA A 51 41.93 -14.82 9.60
C ALA A 51 41.86 -13.31 9.88
N TYR A 52 41.18 -12.54 9.03
CA TYR A 52 40.99 -11.09 9.23
C TYR A 52 40.13 -10.76 10.46
N GLU A 53 39.09 -11.55 10.73
CA GLU A 53 38.33 -11.42 11.98
C GLU A 53 39.20 -11.67 13.21
N ASP A 54 40.07 -12.68 13.18
CA ASP A 54 41.00 -13.02 14.28
C ASP A 54 41.98 -11.89 14.54
N MET A 55 42.52 -11.31 13.48
CA MET A 55 43.40 -10.14 13.59
C MET A 55 42.68 -8.94 14.20
N LEU A 56 41.45 -8.66 13.78
CA LEU A 56 40.64 -7.57 14.36
C LEU A 56 40.29 -7.85 15.81
N PHE A 57 39.87 -9.06 16.14
CA PHE A 57 39.49 -9.43 17.50
C PHE A 57 40.67 -9.31 18.45
N MET A 58 41.86 -9.81 18.06
CA MET A 58 43.09 -9.61 18.83
C MET A 58 43.42 -8.12 18.99
N LYS A 59 43.37 -7.36 17.90
CA LYS A 59 43.70 -5.92 17.93
C LYS A 59 42.74 -5.13 18.80
N MET A 60 41.43 -5.33 18.66
CA MET A 60 40.39 -4.65 19.45
C MET A 60 40.40 -5.10 20.91
N GLY A 61 40.73 -6.36 21.20
CA GLY A 61 40.88 -6.86 22.57
C GLY A 61 42.03 -6.22 23.34
N SER A 62 42.99 -5.60 22.64
CA SER A 62 44.07 -4.83 23.26
C SER A 62 43.68 -3.39 23.62
N VAL A 63 42.52 -2.90 23.16
CA VAL A 63 42.08 -1.52 23.40
C VAL A 63 41.52 -1.37 24.81
N THR A 64 42.09 -0.44 25.57
CA THR A 64 41.64 -0.14 26.94
C THR A 64 40.23 0.44 26.91
N GLY A 65 39.33 -0.09 27.74
CA GLY A 65 37.94 0.33 27.83
C GLY A 65 36.97 -0.45 26.94
N LEU A 66 37.46 -1.40 26.12
CA LEU A 66 36.63 -2.30 25.31
C LEU A 66 36.71 -3.73 25.86
N GLU A 67 35.58 -4.41 25.97
CA GLU A 67 35.47 -5.83 26.30
C GLU A 67 34.78 -6.53 25.12
N LEU A 68 35.50 -7.40 24.41
CA LEU A 68 34.90 -8.15 23.31
C LEU A 68 34.13 -9.37 23.81
N ILE A 69 32.91 -9.52 23.33
CA ILE A 69 32.10 -10.70 23.61
C ILE A 69 32.61 -11.86 22.76
N GLU A 70 32.72 -13.04 23.37
CA GLU A 70 33.16 -14.26 22.69
C GLU A 70 32.27 -14.62 21.50
N ARG A 71 32.92 -14.97 20.38
CA ARG A 71 32.23 -15.23 19.11
C ARG A 71 31.29 -16.43 19.17
N GLU A 72 31.61 -17.45 19.97
CA GLU A 72 30.75 -18.63 20.12
C GLU A 72 29.39 -18.25 20.71
N ASN A 73 29.36 -17.33 21.69
CA ASN A 73 28.12 -16.84 22.28
C ASN A 73 27.29 -16.06 21.25
N ILE A 74 27.93 -15.23 20.43
CA ILE A 74 27.26 -14.47 19.36
C ILE A 74 26.67 -15.45 18.33
N ARG A 75 27.45 -16.42 17.85
CA ARG A 75 27.01 -17.42 16.87
C ARG A 75 25.86 -18.28 17.39
N LYS A 76 25.92 -18.67 18.67
CA LYS A 76 24.84 -19.42 19.32
C LYS A 76 23.54 -18.63 19.33
N ILE A 77 23.57 -17.36 19.76
CA ILE A 77 22.39 -16.49 19.81
C ILE A 77 21.85 -16.22 18.40
N LEU A 78 22.70 -15.92 17.42
CA LEU A 78 22.28 -15.71 16.02
C LEU A 78 21.61 -16.95 15.44
N LYS A 79 22.16 -18.14 15.72
CA LYS A 79 21.59 -19.42 15.28
C LYS A 79 20.26 -19.73 15.97
N GLU A 80 20.17 -19.50 17.28
CA GLU A 80 18.95 -19.76 18.08
C GLU A 80 17.78 -18.85 17.66
N HIS A 81 18.07 -17.59 17.31
CA HIS A 81 17.05 -16.63 16.89
C HIS A 81 16.79 -16.58 15.38
N ASN A 82 17.50 -17.40 14.59
CA ASN A 82 17.44 -17.42 13.13
C ASN A 82 17.62 -16.02 12.51
N ILE A 83 18.47 -15.18 13.13
CA ILE A 83 18.78 -13.84 12.65
C ILE A 83 20.03 -13.95 11.79
N SER A 84 19.92 -13.68 10.49
CA SER A 84 21.11 -13.57 9.63
C SER A 84 21.82 -12.24 9.88
N ALA A 85 23.16 -12.25 9.82
CA ALA A 85 23.97 -11.04 9.88
C ALA A 85 23.64 -10.06 8.73
N GLU A 86 23.07 -10.55 7.62
CA GLU A 86 22.61 -9.73 6.50
C GLU A 86 21.42 -8.82 6.84
N ASN A 87 20.65 -9.13 7.89
CA ASN A 87 19.58 -8.27 8.39
C ASN A 87 20.09 -7.14 9.32
N SER A 88 21.41 -7.01 9.50
CA SER A 88 22.03 -5.97 10.32
C SER A 88 21.80 -4.54 9.83
N GLY A 89 21.26 -4.37 8.61
CA GLY A 89 20.81 -3.06 8.12
C GLY A 89 19.44 -2.60 8.65
N ASN A 90 18.71 -3.43 9.41
CA ASN A 90 17.45 -3.05 10.04
C ASN A 90 17.68 -2.61 11.51
N PRO A 91 17.45 -1.34 11.86
CA PRO A 91 17.63 -0.83 13.23
C PRO A 91 16.89 -1.65 14.29
N GLU A 92 15.67 -2.12 13.98
CA GLU A 92 14.86 -2.90 14.94
C GLU A 92 15.50 -4.25 15.26
N SER A 93 16.01 -4.95 14.25
CA SER A 93 16.74 -6.21 14.42
C SER A 93 18.03 -6.00 15.22
N ILE A 94 18.72 -4.86 15.00
CA ILE A 94 19.92 -4.49 15.76
C ILE A 94 19.60 -4.30 17.24
N LEU A 95 18.54 -3.54 17.57
CA LEU A 95 18.12 -3.29 18.96
C LEU A 95 17.75 -4.61 19.67
N GLN A 96 16.99 -5.47 19.00
CA GLN A 96 16.62 -6.78 19.56
C GLN A 96 17.85 -7.66 19.78
N LEU A 97 18.74 -7.75 18.79
CA LEU A 97 19.95 -8.56 18.89
C LEU A 97 20.89 -8.05 19.98
N GLY A 98 21.03 -6.73 20.13
CA GLY A 98 21.85 -6.15 21.19
C GLY A 98 21.35 -6.48 22.60
N ARG A 99 20.03 -6.46 22.81
CA ARG A 99 19.41 -6.89 24.07
C ARG A 99 19.67 -8.37 24.37
N LEU A 100 19.65 -9.23 23.36
CA LEU A 100 19.92 -10.68 23.49
C LEU A 100 21.39 -10.96 23.82
N ILE A 101 22.32 -10.32 23.11
CA ILE A 101 23.77 -10.52 23.28
C ILE A 101 24.31 -9.80 24.53
N ARG A 102 23.57 -8.83 25.08
CA ARG A 102 24.01 -7.94 26.17
C ARG A 102 25.28 -7.17 25.80
N ALA A 103 25.39 -6.79 24.54
CA ALA A 103 26.42 -5.89 24.03
C ALA A 103 25.95 -4.43 24.18
N ASP A 104 26.90 -3.53 24.37
CA ASP A 104 26.71 -2.10 24.32
C ASP A 104 26.88 -1.57 22.86
N MET A 105 27.71 -2.25 22.06
CA MET A 105 28.03 -1.87 20.67
C MET A 105 28.20 -3.09 19.75
N PHE A 106 27.78 -2.99 18.48
CA PHE A 106 28.23 -3.87 17.41
C PHE A 106 29.36 -3.26 16.59
N ILE A 107 30.28 -4.12 16.19
CA ILE A 107 31.30 -3.83 15.21
C ILE A 107 31.05 -4.79 14.07
N ILE A 108 30.53 -4.28 12.96
CA ILE A 108 30.22 -5.10 11.78
C ILE A 108 31.35 -4.95 10.78
N ILE A 109 31.90 -6.06 10.30
CA ILE A 109 32.84 -6.07 9.18
C ILE A 109 32.18 -6.59 7.92
N GLU A 110 32.27 -5.81 6.85
CA GLU A 110 31.76 -6.15 5.52
C GLU A 110 32.87 -6.02 4.48
N LYS A 111 33.00 -7.02 3.59
CA LYS A 111 33.88 -6.91 2.43
C LYS A 111 33.22 -6.04 1.37
N GLN A 112 33.88 -4.95 1.02
CA GLN A 112 33.51 -4.07 -0.08
C GLN A 112 34.21 -4.52 -1.38
N PRO A 113 33.75 -4.06 -2.55
CA PRO A 113 34.52 -4.19 -3.79
C PRO A 113 35.93 -3.61 -3.64
N ASP A 114 36.85 -4.03 -4.50
CA ASP A 114 38.24 -3.55 -4.56
C ASP A 114 39.14 -3.91 -3.37
N ASN A 115 38.91 -5.07 -2.74
CA ASN A 115 39.75 -5.55 -1.64
C ASN A 115 39.80 -4.55 -0.46
N LYS A 116 38.63 -3.99 -0.12
CA LYS A 116 38.45 -3.11 1.04
C LYS A 116 37.49 -3.77 2.01
N TYR A 117 37.72 -3.54 3.29
CA TYR A 117 36.84 -3.97 4.38
C TYR A 117 36.27 -2.74 5.06
N GLN A 118 34.95 -2.65 5.16
CA GLN A 118 34.29 -1.60 5.91
C GLN A 118 33.97 -2.11 7.31
N LEU A 119 34.44 -1.41 8.32
CA LEU A 119 34.00 -1.60 9.69
C LEU A 119 32.98 -0.54 10.06
N THR A 120 31.88 -0.99 10.64
CA THR A 120 30.72 -0.19 11.00
C THR A 120 30.47 -0.35 12.50
N PHE A 121 30.56 0.74 13.26
CA PHE A 121 30.39 0.76 14.71
C PHE A 121 28.99 1.26 15.07
N ILE A 122 28.18 0.45 15.74
CA ILE A 122 26.76 0.73 16.00
C ILE A 122 26.46 0.63 17.50
N GLU A 123 25.93 1.69 18.10
CA GLU A 123 25.45 1.69 19.50
C GLU A 123 24.14 0.90 19.61
N LEU A 124 24.08 -0.11 20.47
CA LEU A 124 22.92 -1.02 20.50
C LEU A 124 21.76 -0.54 21.35
N LYS A 125 21.98 0.50 22.16
CA LYS A 125 20.93 1.16 22.91
C LYS A 125 19.99 1.94 21.97
N THR A 126 20.54 2.52 20.92
CA THR A 126 19.88 3.48 20.03
C THR A 126 19.84 3.02 18.57
N ALA A 127 20.53 1.92 18.26
CA ALA A 127 20.90 1.47 16.92
C ALA A 127 21.68 2.52 16.11
N VAL A 128 22.21 3.58 16.72
CA VAL A 128 22.85 4.65 15.96
C VAL A 128 24.26 4.25 15.50
N LEU A 129 24.56 4.56 14.24
CA LEU A 129 25.89 4.45 13.66
C LEU A 129 26.85 5.47 14.28
N LEU A 130 27.84 5.00 15.05
CA LEU A 130 28.83 5.86 15.69
C LEU A 130 29.98 6.22 14.75
N GLN A 131 30.43 5.29 13.92
CA GLN A 131 31.59 5.48 13.03
C GLN A 131 31.59 4.45 11.91
N LYS A 132 32.16 4.83 10.76
CA LYS A 132 32.61 3.91 9.71
C LYS A 132 34.09 4.10 9.47
N CYS A 133 34.81 3.02 9.18
CA CYS A 133 36.17 3.11 8.66
C CYS A 133 36.41 2.04 7.58
N LEU A 134 37.16 2.41 6.55
CA LEU A 134 37.63 1.49 5.53
C LEU A 134 39.05 1.04 5.89
N ILE A 135 39.29 -0.25 5.79
CA ILE A 135 40.60 -0.89 5.95
C ILE A 135 40.91 -1.57 4.61
N LEU A 136 42.08 -1.34 4.06
CA LEU A 136 42.49 -2.02 2.82
C LEU A 136 42.96 -3.44 3.15
N GLU A 137 42.79 -4.39 2.24
CA GLU A 137 43.26 -5.77 2.44
C GLU A 137 44.77 -5.82 2.77
N LYS A 138 45.58 -5.01 2.09
CA LYS A 138 47.01 -4.85 2.40
C LYS A 138 47.28 -4.39 3.84
N ASP A 139 46.37 -3.65 4.46
CA ASP A 139 46.55 -3.17 5.84
C ASP A 139 46.41 -4.35 6.82
N PHE A 140 45.63 -5.38 6.48
CA PHE A 140 45.61 -6.64 7.22
C PHE A 140 46.92 -7.40 7.03
N GLU A 141 47.38 -7.55 5.78
CA GLU A 141 48.64 -8.25 5.46
C GLU A 141 49.84 -7.62 6.17
N GLU A 142 49.93 -6.29 6.15
CA GLU A 142 50.97 -5.49 6.79
C GLU A 142 50.75 -5.28 8.30
N LYS A 143 49.61 -5.72 8.85
CA LYS A 143 49.16 -5.45 10.23
C LYS A 143 49.12 -3.95 10.59
N ASN A 144 48.87 -3.10 9.61
CA ASN A 144 48.82 -1.64 9.76
C ASN A 144 47.40 -1.17 10.14
N PHE A 145 47.06 -1.27 11.42
CA PHE A 145 45.73 -0.91 11.94
C PHE A 145 45.62 0.57 12.38
N SER A 146 46.45 1.47 11.87
CA SER A 146 46.45 2.88 12.31
C SER A 146 45.12 3.61 12.02
N GLY A 147 44.47 3.28 10.90
CA GLY A 147 43.13 3.78 10.58
C GLY A 147 42.05 3.26 11.54
N LEU A 148 42.15 1.99 11.92
CA LEU A 148 41.26 1.36 12.90
C LEU A 148 41.44 1.97 14.29
N ASP A 149 42.68 2.21 14.73
CA ASP A 149 42.97 2.82 16.03
C ASP A 149 42.33 4.21 16.15
N LYS A 150 42.43 5.02 15.09
CA LYS A 150 41.76 6.33 15.02
C LYS A 150 40.24 6.19 15.08
N ALA A 151 39.67 5.23 14.33
CA ALA A 151 38.23 4.99 14.31
C ALA A 151 37.71 4.51 15.68
N LEU A 152 38.44 3.61 16.36
CA LEU A 152 38.11 3.11 17.69
C LEU A 152 38.19 4.21 18.73
N ALA A 153 39.27 4.99 18.77
CA ALA A 153 39.43 6.09 19.72
C ALA A 153 38.26 7.09 19.62
N LYS A 154 37.86 7.40 18.39
CA LYS A 154 36.74 8.30 18.09
C LYS A 154 35.38 7.70 18.44
N THR A 155 35.19 6.42 18.16
CA THR A 155 33.97 5.68 18.54
C THR A 155 33.81 5.65 20.05
N LEU A 156 34.88 5.34 20.79
CA LEU A 156 34.87 5.34 22.26
C LEU A 156 34.58 6.73 22.81
N LYS A 157 35.17 7.78 22.23
CA LYS A 157 34.90 9.17 22.60
C LYS A 157 33.43 9.54 22.38
N ARG A 158 32.86 9.22 21.21
CA ARG A 158 31.43 9.42 20.89
C ARG A 158 30.51 8.66 21.83
N PHE A 159 30.83 7.39 22.09
CA PHE A 159 30.07 6.55 23.01
C PHE A 159 30.08 7.12 24.43
N SER A 160 31.23 7.61 24.90
CA SER A 160 31.36 8.15 26.27
C SER A 160 30.63 9.48 26.50
N GLN A 161 30.25 10.19 25.43
CA GLN A 161 29.53 11.44 25.57
C GLN A 161 28.08 11.19 26.03
N PRO A 162 27.56 11.98 26.99
CA PRO A 162 26.16 11.94 27.36
C PRO A 162 25.25 12.22 26.15
N ASP A 163 24.10 11.53 26.07
CA ASP A 163 23.13 11.68 24.97
C ASP A 163 22.76 13.15 24.70
N ALA A 164 22.61 13.96 25.75
CA ALA A 164 22.27 15.39 25.63
C ALA A 164 23.39 16.27 25.02
N SER A 165 24.62 15.77 24.96
CA SER A 165 25.77 16.47 24.38
C SER A 165 26.11 16.01 22.95
N ARG A 166 25.46 14.93 22.49
CA ARG A 166 25.61 14.39 21.14
C ARG A 166 24.66 15.15 20.22
N ALA A 167 25.18 15.56 19.07
CA ALA A 167 24.41 16.27 18.07
C ALA A 167 24.17 15.33 16.87
N TYR A 168 22.91 15.05 16.56
CA TYR A 168 22.55 14.06 15.53
C TYR A 168 22.23 14.76 14.22
N LEU A 169 22.92 14.38 13.15
CA LEU A 169 22.77 15.00 11.83
C LEU A 169 22.48 13.93 10.78
N CYS A 170 21.30 14.00 10.18
CA CYS A 170 20.90 13.20 9.03
C CYS A 170 21.21 13.95 7.74
N ILE A 171 21.90 13.33 6.79
CA ILE A 171 22.06 13.86 5.45
C ILE A 171 21.02 13.20 4.56
N SER A 172 19.99 13.94 4.16
CA SER A 172 18.94 13.44 3.26
C SER A 172 19.46 13.20 1.83
N GLY A 173 20.59 13.82 1.48
CA GLY A 173 21.25 13.77 0.18
C GLY A 173 21.55 15.16 -0.37
N ILE A 174 22.49 15.21 -1.32
CA ILE A 174 22.75 16.37 -2.17
C ILE A 174 22.19 16.05 -3.56
N PHE A 175 21.31 16.90 -4.10
CA PHE A 175 20.58 16.61 -5.34
C PHE A 175 20.99 17.55 -6.49
N ASN A 176 20.87 17.08 -7.73
CA ASN A 176 20.90 17.96 -8.89
C ASN A 176 19.58 18.75 -8.94
N GLU A 177 19.63 20.08 -8.84
CA GLU A 177 18.45 20.94 -8.96
C GLU A 177 18.15 21.31 -10.42
N GLU A 178 19.06 21.03 -11.35
CA GLU A 178 18.86 21.28 -12.78
C GLU A 178 18.15 20.10 -13.47
N PRO A 179 17.38 20.37 -14.55
CA PRO A 179 16.88 19.31 -15.42
C PRO A 179 18.02 18.44 -15.99
N GLY A 180 17.90 17.12 -15.83
CA GLY A 180 18.87 16.12 -16.31
C GLY A 180 19.76 15.53 -15.21
N ASP A 181 20.75 14.73 -15.61
CA ASP A 181 21.65 14.02 -14.67
C ASP A 181 23.08 14.59 -14.64
N PHE A 182 23.33 15.74 -15.29
CA PHE A 182 24.68 16.29 -15.50
C PHE A 182 25.43 16.62 -14.20
N LEU A 183 24.73 17.07 -13.16
CA LEU A 183 25.37 17.42 -11.88
C LEU A 183 25.33 16.30 -10.84
N LYS A 184 24.76 15.14 -11.17
CA LYS A 184 24.64 14.02 -10.25
C LYS A 184 25.98 13.49 -9.72
N PRO A 185 27.06 13.36 -10.53
CA PRO A 185 28.36 12.96 -10.01
C PRO A 185 28.95 13.99 -9.03
N TYR A 186 28.75 15.28 -9.29
CA TYR A 186 29.21 16.36 -8.42
C TYR A 186 28.45 16.41 -7.10
N ALA A 187 27.13 16.16 -7.15
CA ALA A 187 26.31 16.05 -5.96
C ALA A 187 26.79 14.92 -5.04
N ALA A 188 27.10 13.74 -5.60
CA ALA A 188 27.68 12.63 -4.86
C ALA A 188 29.06 12.96 -4.27
N GLU A 189 29.95 13.61 -5.04
CA GLU A 189 31.28 14.03 -4.54
C GLU A 189 31.16 15.04 -3.38
N ILE A 190 30.23 15.99 -3.46
CA ILE A 190 29.96 16.94 -2.36
C ILE A 190 29.40 16.22 -1.14
N GLU A 191 28.48 15.28 -1.33
CA GLU A 191 27.94 14.48 -0.23
C GLU A 191 29.05 13.71 0.50
N ASP A 192 29.96 13.08 -0.23
CA ASP A 192 31.13 12.40 0.34
C ASP A 192 32.05 13.37 1.09
N ILE A 193 32.29 14.56 0.54
CA ILE A 193 33.09 15.60 1.21
C ILE A 193 32.45 16.01 2.54
N ILE A 194 31.14 16.26 2.51
CA ILE A 194 30.35 16.65 3.68
C ILE A 194 30.38 15.52 4.71
N GLN A 195 30.03 14.28 4.32
CA GLN A 195 30.05 13.13 5.23
C GLN A 195 31.41 12.94 5.88
N ASN A 196 32.51 13.03 5.11
CA ASN A 196 33.85 12.86 5.66
C ASN A 196 34.25 14.00 6.61
N GLY A 197 34.01 15.26 6.23
CA GLY A 197 34.34 16.42 7.07
C GLY A 197 33.52 16.45 8.37
N LEU A 198 32.24 16.09 8.27
CA LEU A 198 31.35 15.99 9.40
C LEU A 198 31.66 14.82 10.31
N ASN A 199 32.06 13.69 9.72
CA ASN A 199 32.48 12.54 10.48
C ASN A 199 33.70 12.87 11.33
N ASP A 200 34.50 13.92 11.08
CA ASP A 200 35.65 14.33 11.91
C ASP A 200 35.31 15.08 13.20
N ILE A 201 34.05 15.41 13.43
CA ILE A 201 33.62 16.14 14.63
C ILE A 201 33.21 15.15 15.73
N ASP A 202 33.86 15.25 16.89
CA ASP A 202 33.71 14.26 17.97
C ASP A 202 32.33 14.25 18.62
N ASN A 203 31.63 15.38 18.69
CA ASN A 203 30.31 15.50 19.33
C ASN A 203 29.14 15.35 18.35
N MET A 204 29.42 15.00 17.11
CA MET A 204 28.39 14.87 16.09
C MET A 204 28.31 13.43 15.60
N ILE A 205 27.09 12.95 15.44
CA ILE A 205 26.79 11.60 14.99
C ILE A 205 25.97 11.69 13.70
N LEU A 206 26.50 11.11 12.64
CA LEU A 206 25.85 11.06 11.33
C LEU A 206 24.84 9.92 11.29
N LEU A 207 23.58 10.27 11.09
CA LEU A 207 22.51 9.31 10.86
C LEU A 207 22.46 8.99 9.37
N ASP A 208 22.51 7.70 9.03
CA ASP A 208 22.22 7.30 7.65
C ASP A 208 20.74 7.49 7.33
N ARG A 209 20.41 7.48 6.03
CA ARG A 209 19.04 7.69 5.56
C ARG A 209 18.06 6.65 6.10
N LYS A 210 18.45 5.38 6.26
CA LYS A 210 17.57 4.33 6.78
C LYS A 210 17.26 4.55 8.26
N HIS A 211 18.25 5.01 9.04
CA HIS A 211 18.08 5.40 10.43
C HIS A 211 17.22 6.64 10.56
N ALA A 212 17.38 7.63 9.69
CA ALA A 212 16.49 8.78 9.66
C ALA A 212 15.04 8.41 9.29
N GLU A 213 14.87 7.51 8.32
CA GLU A 213 13.56 6.93 7.97
C GLU A 213 12.99 6.06 9.10
N PHE A 214 13.82 5.41 9.91
CA PHE A 214 13.39 4.71 11.11
C PHE A 214 12.96 5.70 12.19
N LEU A 215 13.75 6.74 12.45
CA LEU A 215 13.41 7.81 13.40
C LEU A 215 12.18 8.61 12.96
N SER A 216 11.86 8.66 11.66
CA SER A 216 10.63 9.31 11.19
C SER A 216 9.38 8.45 11.41
N LYS A 217 9.50 7.13 11.56
CA LYS A 217 8.39 6.18 11.84
C LYS A 217 8.04 6.19 13.32
N GLU A 218 7.10 7.07 13.66
CA GLU A 218 6.74 7.41 15.04
C GLU A 218 6.13 6.25 15.87
N SER A 219 5.40 5.34 15.24
CA SER A 219 4.69 4.24 15.92
C SER A 219 5.58 3.18 16.58
N VAL A 220 6.91 3.24 16.42
CA VAL A 220 7.84 2.20 16.90
C VAL A 220 8.84 2.71 17.94
N LEU A 221 8.93 4.03 18.17
CA LEU A 221 9.96 4.63 19.02
C LEU A 221 9.52 4.65 20.49
N THR A 222 10.36 4.20 21.43
CA THR A 222 10.00 4.12 22.86
C THR A 222 11.09 4.67 23.77
N GLY A 223 10.90 5.88 24.29
CA GLY A 223 11.79 6.45 25.30
C GLY A 223 12.99 7.18 24.70
N ASP A 224 14.15 6.54 24.62
CA ASP A 224 15.40 7.21 24.21
C ASP A 224 15.42 7.53 22.70
N GLU A 225 14.75 6.76 21.85
CA GLU A 225 14.69 7.06 20.41
C GLU A 225 13.86 8.32 20.10
N LEU A 226 12.89 8.67 20.95
CA LEU A 226 12.15 9.93 20.83
C LEU A 226 13.02 11.13 21.17
N LYS A 227 13.92 11.00 22.16
CA LYS A 227 14.91 12.04 22.47
C LYS A 227 15.87 12.22 21.30
N LEU A 228 16.32 11.12 20.68
CA LEU A 228 17.14 11.17 19.48
C LEU A 228 16.42 11.92 18.35
N LYS A 229 15.17 11.54 18.06
CA LYS A 229 14.35 12.17 17.02
C LYS A 229 14.20 13.68 17.24
N ALA A 230 13.99 14.11 18.49
CA ALA A 230 13.88 15.52 18.84
C ALA A 230 15.20 16.31 18.66
N SER A 231 16.33 15.66 18.86
CA SER A 231 17.66 16.24 18.68
C SER A 231 18.21 16.13 17.24
N ALA A 232 17.55 15.38 16.36
CA ALA A 232 18.05 15.12 15.01
C ALA A 232 17.78 16.29 14.06
N ILE A 233 18.86 16.80 13.47
CA ILE A 233 18.85 17.81 12.41
C ILE A 233 18.99 17.08 11.07
N MET A 234 18.17 17.45 10.09
CA MET A 234 18.23 16.99 8.72
C MET A 234 18.87 18.06 7.84
N LEU A 235 19.94 17.68 7.16
CA LEU A 235 20.63 18.42 6.12
C LEU A 235 20.16 17.92 4.76
N ARG A 236 19.66 18.82 3.93
CA ARG A 236 19.34 18.57 2.53
C ARG A 236 20.11 19.55 1.67
N GLY A 237 20.78 19.09 0.63
CA GLY A 237 21.47 20.00 -0.29
C GLY A 237 21.00 19.88 -1.72
N GLY A 238 21.27 20.91 -2.50
CA GLY A 238 21.04 20.97 -3.93
C GLY A 238 22.22 21.64 -4.61
N ILE A 239 22.60 21.16 -5.79
CA ILE A 239 23.60 21.79 -6.64
C ILE A 239 22.94 22.24 -7.94
N ARG A 240 23.22 23.49 -8.33
CA ARG A 240 22.80 24.10 -9.60
C ARG A 240 23.93 24.93 -10.19
N ARG A 241 23.85 25.30 -11.46
CA ARG A 241 24.70 26.34 -12.04
C ARG A 241 24.00 27.70 -11.91
N THR A 242 24.77 28.72 -11.61
CA THR A 242 24.33 30.11 -11.66
C THR A 242 24.20 30.57 -13.11
N ASN A 243 23.61 31.75 -13.34
CA ASN A 243 23.52 32.35 -14.68
C ASN A 243 24.91 32.59 -15.33
N GLU A 244 25.98 32.63 -14.53
CA GLU A 244 27.37 32.75 -14.98
C GLU A 244 28.04 31.39 -15.28
N GLY A 245 27.31 30.28 -15.14
CA GLY A 245 27.81 28.92 -15.35
C GLY A 245 28.63 28.34 -14.19
N LYS A 246 28.74 29.05 -13.06
CA LYS A 246 29.44 28.57 -11.85
C LYS A 246 28.54 27.65 -11.03
N LEU A 247 29.11 26.72 -10.27
CA LEU A 247 28.34 25.83 -9.40
C LEU A 247 27.90 26.57 -8.13
N ASN A 248 26.64 26.45 -7.73
CA ASN A 248 26.10 26.93 -6.47
C ASN A 248 25.58 25.74 -5.66
N LEU A 249 26.04 25.61 -4.43
CA LEU A 249 25.56 24.63 -3.47
C LEU A 249 24.58 25.31 -2.51
N THR A 250 23.33 24.87 -2.54
CA THR A 250 22.30 25.24 -1.56
C THR A 250 22.24 24.15 -0.50
N VAL A 251 22.21 24.51 0.78
CA VAL A 251 22.05 23.56 1.88
C VAL A 251 20.99 24.06 2.85
N ASP A 252 19.99 23.23 3.05
CA ASP A 252 18.89 23.44 3.98
C ASP A 252 19.09 22.60 5.24
N PHE A 253 18.99 23.24 6.40
CA PHE A 253 18.86 22.59 7.69
C PHE A 253 17.41 22.64 8.16
N SER A 254 16.91 21.51 8.63
CA SER A 254 15.56 21.37 9.18
C SER A 254 15.55 20.33 10.28
N LYS A 255 14.67 20.44 11.27
CA LYS A 255 14.53 19.39 12.29
C LYS A 255 13.69 18.24 11.75
N VAL A 256 14.01 17.01 12.14
CA VAL A 256 13.27 15.82 11.68
C VAL A 256 11.80 15.83 12.14
N LEU A 257 11.48 16.45 13.29
CA LEU A 257 10.12 16.52 13.82
C LEU A 257 9.26 17.68 13.30
N ALA A 258 9.87 18.74 12.76
CA ALA A 258 9.13 19.94 12.44
C ALA A 258 8.62 19.88 10.99
N SER A 259 7.46 19.26 10.78
CA SER A 259 6.68 19.41 9.54
C SER A 259 6.32 20.89 9.37
N GLY A 260 7.15 21.62 8.61
CA GLY A 260 7.00 23.07 8.43
C GLY A 260 7.89 23.94 9.31
N GLY A 261 8.92 23.38 9.95
CA GLY A 261 9.96 24.18 10.60
C GLY A 261 10.64 25.14 9.63
N ILE A 262 11.01 26.34 10.10
CA ILE A 262 11.76 27.34 9.34
C ILE A 262 13.02 26.66 8.82
N LYS A 263 13.09 26.44 7.50
CA LYS A 263 14.29 25.92 6.86
C LYS A 263 15.33 27.02 6.86
N LYS A 264 16.49 26.77 7.44
CA LYS A 264 17.64 27.63 7.23
C LYS A 264 18.34 27.18 5.96
N SER A 265 18.24 27.99 4.93
CA SER A 265 18.94 27.77 3.67
C SER A 265 20.22 28.59 3.63
N LEU A 266 21.33 27.94 3.31
CA LEU A 266 22.63 28.55 3.09
C LEU A 266 23.07 28.29 1.65
N GLU A 267 23.59 29.30 0.96
CA GLU A 267 24.12 29.16 -0.40
C GLU A 267 25.63 29.40 -0.43
N LEU A 268 26.36 28.64 -1.24
CA LEU A 268 27.80 28.76 -1.45
C LEU A 268 28.14 28.58 -2.93
N GLU A 269 28.73 29.61 -3.54
CA GLU A 269 29.31 29.53 -4.87
C GLU A 269 30.64 28.75 -4.83
N LEU A 270 30.73 27.70 -5.65
CA LEU A 270 31.86 26.79 -5.76
C LEU A 270 32.66 27.07 -7.04
N ALA A 271 33.93 27.49 -6.89
CA ALA A 271 34.84 27.66 -8.02
C ALA A 271 35.27 26.30 -8.60
N LYS A 272 35.69 25.37 -7.73
CA LYS A 272 35.91 23.95 -8.00
C LYS A 272 35.63 23.16 -6.72
N ILE A 273 35.09 21.95 -6.84
CA ILE A 273 34.64 21.15 -5.68
C ILE A 273 35.79 20.82 -4.73
N LYS A 274 36.89 20.26 -5.24
CA LYS A 274 38.05 19.87 -4.41
C LYS A 274 38.69 21.06 -3.68
N GLU A 275 38.80 22.20 -4.34
CA GLU A 275 39.36 23.43 -3.78
C GLU A 275 38.41 24.10 -2.76
N SER A 276 37.12 23.74 -2.78
CA SER A 276 36.09 24.32 -1.92
C SER A 276 35.78 23.47 -0.69
N LYS A 277 36.47 22.35 -0.46
CA LYS A 277 36.22 21.42 0.66
C LYS A 277 36.15 22.11 2.02
N GLU A 278 37.11 22.98 2.33
CA GLU A 278 37.13 23.71 3.61
C GLU A 278 35.97 24.69 3.75
N LYS A 279 35.59 25.36 2.65
CA LYS A 279 34.45 26.28 2.61
C LYS A 279 33.13 25.54 2.80
N ILE A 280 32.96 24.38 2.15
CA ILE A 280 31.79 23.52 2.30
C ILE A 280 31.69 23.08 3.76
N ASN A 281 32.76 22.51 4.33
CA ASN A 281 32.75 22.04 5.72
C ASN A 281 32.43 23.18 6.70
N LYS A 282 33.00 24.37 6.47
CA LYS A 282 32.70 25.55 7.28
C LYS A 282 31.24 25.98 7.15
N LEU A 283 30.69 26.06 5.94
CA LEU A 283 29.28 26.39 5.70
C LEU A 283 28.36 25.43 6.46
N ILE A 284 28.64 24.13 6.39
CA ILE A 284 27.83 23.13 7.07
C ILE A 284 27.94 23.26 8.59
N LEU A 285 29.16 23.44 9.10
CA LEU A 285 29.41 23.61 10.53
C LEU A 285 28.75 24.87 11.10
N ASP A 286 28.83 25.98 10.38
CA ASP A 286 28.22 27.23 10.79
C ASP A 286 26.68 27.08 10.80
N GLY A 287 26.10 26.55 9.72
CA GLY A 287 24.66 26.27 9.65
C GLY A 287 24.16 25.31 10.73
N PHE A 288 24.92 24.23 10.98
CA PHE A 288 24.62 23.27 12.03
C PHE A 288 24.72 23.89 13.42
N ASN A 289 25.81 24.59 13.74
CA ASN A 289 26.00 25.21 15.05
C ASN A 289 24.96 26.30 15.32
N GLU A 290 24.57 27.06 14.30
CA GLU A 290 23.49 28.02 14.42
C GLU A 290 22.15 27.34 14.68
N GLU A 291 21.87 26.20 14.04
CA GLU A 291 20.66 25.40 14.30
C GLU A 291 20.69 24.72 15.67
N VAL A 292 21.85 24.23 16.13
CA VAL A 292 22.04 23.70 17.48
C VAL A 292 21.87 24.80 18.54
N LYS A 293 22.37 26.02 18.27
CA LYS A 293 22.21 27.18 19.17
C LYS A 293 20.76 27.68 19.17
N SER A 294 20.10 27.75 18.02
CA SER A 294 18.68 28.12 17.92
C SER A 294 17.79 27.09 18.60
N SER A 295 18.24 25.84 18.69
CA SER A 295 17.62 24.76 19.43
C SER A 295 18.08 24.63 20.89
N GLY A 296 18.89 25.57 21.39
CA GLY A 296 19.37 25.64 22.76
C GLY A 296 18.24 25.47 23.76
N GLY A 297 18.09 24.24 24.26
CA GLY A 297 16.97 23.81 25.08
C GLY A 297 15.62 24.14 24.43
N GLN A 298 15.30 23.54 23.29
CA GLN A 298 13.96 23.61 22.71
C GLN A 298 12.94 23.43 23.84
N ASP A 299 12.17 24.48 24.12
CA ASP A 299 11.21 24.48 25.20
C ASP A 299 10.26 23.31 24.93
N LYS A 300 10.41 22.23 25.70
CA LYS A 300 9.66 21.00 25.51
C LYS A 300 8.16 21.29 25.51
N LYS A 301 7.74 22.34 26.23
CA LYS A 301 6.37 22.83 26.25
C LYS A 301 5.97 23.44 24.90
N LEU A 302 6.80 24.31 24.33
CA LEU A 302 6.53 24.92 23.02
C LEU A 302 6.48 23.87 21.90
N GLU A 303 7.36 22.86 21.94
CA GLU A 303 7.34 21.78 20.95
C GLU A 303 6.11 20.88 21.14
N ALA A 304 5.76 20.53 22.38
CA ALA A 304 4.53 19.81 22.68
C ALA A 304 3.29 20.58 22.20
N GLU A 305 3.27 21.91 22.35
CA GLU A 305 2.20 22.77 21.85
C GLU A 305 2.10 22.76 20.31
N LYS A 306 3.24 22.75 19.60
CA LYS A 306 3.25 22.64 18.14
C LYS A 306 2.75 21.29 17.65
N LEU A 307 3.28 20.19 18.21
CA LEU A 307 2.83 18.83 17.86
C LEU A 307 1.34 18.66 18.15
N PHE A 308 0.86 19.21 19.28
CA PHE A 308 -0.55 19.23 19.61
C PHE A 308 -1.38 20.07 18.63
N ALA A 309 -0.91 21.24 18.20
CA ALA A 309 -1.59 22.05 17.19
C ALA A 309 -1.68 21.32 15.84
N GLU A 310 -0.59 20.67 15.42
CA GLU A 310 -0.54 19.88 14.19
C GLU A 310 -1.44 18.63 14.26
N SER A 311 -1.51 17.98 15.43
CA SER A 311 -2.42 16.85 15.64
C SER A 311 -3.88 17.21 15.35
N LYS A 312 -4.29 18.46 15.63
CA LYS A 312 -5.65 18.97 15.36
C LYS A 312 -5.91 19.13 13.85
N VAL A 313 -4.88 19.49 13.08
CA VAL A 313 -4.96 19.56 11.61
C VAL A 313 -5.21 18.16 11.05
N PHE A 314 -4.38 17.17 11.44
CA PHE A 314 -4.59 15.78 11.01
C PHE A 314 -5.91 15.18 11.48
N ALA A 315 -6.41 15.55 12.67
CA ALA A 315 -7.74 15.15 13.13
C ALA A 315 -8.85 15.74 12.23
N THR A 316 -8.69 16.98 11.77
CA THR A 316 -9.64 17.64 10.86
C THR A 316 -9.66 16.96 9.49
N ASP A 317 -8.48 16.53 9.01
CA ASP A 317 -8.32 15.75 7.78
C ASP A 317 -8.72 14.27 7.93
N LYS A 318 -9.29 13.88 9.08
CA LYS A 318 -9.65 12.49 9.44
C LYS A 318 -8.49 11.50 9.43
N ASN A 319 -7.24 11.96 9.46
CA ASN A 319 -6.07 11.12 9.69
C ASN A 319 -5.83 10.93 11.19
N PHE A 320 -6.77 10.23 11.83
CA PHE A 320 -6.80 10.06 13.28
C PHE A 320 -5.59 9.29 13.82
N LEU A 321 -4.96 8.43 13.00
CA LEU A 321 -3.76 7.69 13.41
C LEU A 321 -2.58 8.65 13.60
N LYS A 322 -2.33 9.51 12.60
CA LYS A 322 -1.29 10.53 12.70
C LYS A 322 -1.57 11.53 13.82
N SER A 323 -2.83 11.92 13.97
CA SER A 323 -3.26 12.79 15.08
C SER A 323 -2.96 12.17 16.45
N ALA A 324 -3.25 10.88 16.63
CA ALA A 324 -2.99 10.16 17.87
C ALA A 324 -1.48 10.09 18.19
N GLU A 325 -0.66 9.71 17.21
CA GLU A 325 0.80 9.68 17.33
C GLU A 325 1.37 11.04 17.75
N LEU A 326 0.92 12.13 17.13
CA LEU A 326 1.38 13.49 17.46
C LEU A 326 0.95 13.92 18.88
N CYS A 327 -0.25 13.53 19.33
CA CYS A 327 -0.69 13.79 20.70
C CYS A 327 0.12 13.02 21.75
N GLU A 328 0.50 11.77 21.46
CA GLU A 328 1.37 10.97 22.34
C GLU A 328 2.77 11.55 22.42
N SER A 329 3.34 11.96 21.28
CA SER A 329 4.62 12.67 21.24
C SER A 329 4.58 13.98 22.01
N ALA A 330 3.49 14.76 21.90
CA ALA A 330 3.28 15.97 22.70
C ALA A 330 3.22 15.64 24.21
N LEU A 331 2.48 14.59 24.59
CA LEU A 331 2.35 14.15 25.98
C LEU A 331 3.67 13.68 26.59
N LEU A 332 4.54 13.04 25.80
CA LEU A 332 5.87 12.61 26.23
C LEU A 332 6.84 13.78 26.45
N LEU A 333 6.64 14.89 25.72
CA LEU A 333 7.43 16.10 25.88
C LEU A 333 6.92 16.98 27.04
N ASP A 334 5.61 17.07 27.25
CA ASP A 334 4.98 17.83 28.33
C ASP A 334 3.66 17.15 28.78
N SER A 335 3.54 16.81 30.06
CA SER A 335 2.47 15.97 30.59
C SER A 335 1.18 16.76 30.89
N LYS A 336 0.62 17.47 29.89
CA LYS A 336 -0.66 18.17 30.02
C LYS A 336 -1.84 17.25 29.74
N ASP A 337 -2.89 17.34 30.57
CA ASP A 337 -4.13 16.55 30.42
C ASP A 337 -4.80 16.76 29.05
N GLU A 338 -4.66 17.95 28.46
CA GLU A 338 -5.20 18.25 27.12
C GLU A 338 -4.62 17.33 26.03
N TYR A 339 -3.32 17.02 26.10
CA TYR A 339 -2.64 16.17 25.11
C TYR A 339 -3.07 14.72 25.29
N LEU A 340 -3.18 14.26 26.55
CA LEU A 340 -3.70 12.94 26.88
C LEU A 340 -5.14 12.76 26.38
N ASN A 341 -6.02 13.73 26.67
CA ASN A 341 -7.42 13.68 26.24
C ASN A 341 -7.54 13.65 24.71
N ALA A 342 -6.73 14.42 24.00
CA ALA A 342 -6.73 14.39 22.53
C ALA A 342 -6.15 13.10 21.95
N ALA A 343 -5.08 12.54 22.55
CA ALA A 343 -4.57 11.23 22.17
C ALA A 343 -5.65 10.14 22.33
N ILE A 344 -6.38 10.14 23.45
CA ILE A 344 -7.49 9.22 23.71
C ILE A 344 -8.59 9.38 22.66
N LEU A 345 -8.99 10.63 22.34
CA LEU A 345 -10.01 10.92 21.33
C LEU A 345 -9.57 10.47 19.94
N ALA A 346 -8.34 10.79 19.53
CA ALA A 346 -7.80 10.43 18.23
C ALA A 346 -7.70 8.90 18.09
N TRP A 347 -7.19 8.19 19.09
CA TRP A 347 -7.21 6.72 19.11
C TRP A 347 -8.62 6.16 19.06
N GLY A 348 -9.56 6.71 19.84
CA GLY A 348 -10.97 6.34 19.77
C GLY A 348 -11.51 6.36 18.34
N ARG A 349 -11.17 7.40 17.57
CA ARG A 349 -11.56 7.54 16.16
C ARG A 349 -10.83 6.60 15.19
N VAL A 350 -9.54 6.32 15.41
CA VAL A 350 -8.80 5.28 14.64
C VAL A 350 -9.51 3.93 14.76
N PHE A 351 -10.11 3.71 15.92
CA PHE A 351 -10.73 2.46 16.27
C PHE A 351 -12.24 2.39 16.00
N ASP A 352 -12.94 3.50 15.74
CA ASP A 352 -14.35 3.48 15.34
C ASP A 352 -14.55 2.82 13.95
N ASP A 353 -13.53 2.83 13.07
CA ASP A 353 -13.55 2.16 11.75
C ASP A 353 -13.24 0.64 11.80
N ARG A 354 -13.03 0.06 12.99
CA ARG A 354 -12.91 -1.40 13.18
C ARG A 354 -13.64 -1.83 14.45
N PRO A 355 -14.35 -2.97 14.49
CA PRO A 355 -14.91 -3.43 15.76
C PRO A 355 -13.78 -3.80 16.73
N LEU A 356 -13.51 -2.94 17.74
CA LEU A 356 -12.49 -3.19 18.75
C LEU A 356 -12.93 -4.25 19.80
N PRO A 357 -11.99 -5.07 20.31
CA PRO A 357 -12.18 -5.97 21.46
C PRO A 357 -12.56 -5.27 22.78
N PHE A 358 -12.31 -3.96 22.90
CA PHE A 358 -12.56 -3.18 24.12
C PHE A 358 -14.05 -3.05 24.45
N THR A 359 -14.92 -3.06 23.43
CA THR A 359 -16.38 -3.09 23.61
C THR A 359 -16.85 -4.34 24.33
N THR A 360 -16.13 -5.46 24.22
CA THR A 360 -16.48 -6.70 24.93
C THR A 360 -16.14 -6.59 26.42
N LYS A 361 -15.02 -5.96 26.78
CA LYS A 361 -14.66 -5.74 28.19
C LYS A 361 -15.54 -4.68 28.85
N LEU A 362 -15.90 -3.60 28.15
CA LEU A 362 -16.80 -2.58 28.68
C LEU A 362 -18.25 -3.08 28.75
N LYS A 363 -18.74 -3.79 27.73
CA LYS A 363 -20.06 -4.47 27.79
C LYS A 363 -20.07 -5.56 28.86
N ALA A 364 -18.98 -6.28 29.06
CA ALA A 364 -18.86 -7.25 30.16
C ALA A 364 -18.80 -6.55 31.54
N ALA A 365 -18.17 -5.38 31.65
CA ALA A 365 -18.15 -4.60 32.88
C ALA A 365 -19.53 -4.02 33.22
N ILE A 366 -20.23 -3.45 32.23
CA ILE A 366 -21.61 -2.97 32.37
C ILE A 366 -22.53 -4.14 32.73
N ARG A 367 -22.45 -5.27 32.01
CA ARG A 367 -23.26 -6.46 32.28
C ARG A 367 -22.94 -7.11 33.63
N LYS A 368 -21.68 -7.06 34.07
CA LYS A 368 -21.27 -7.50 35.41
C LYS A 368 -21.90 -6.63 36.50
N LYS A 369 -21.95 -5.31 36.29
CA LYS A 369 -22.59 -4.37 37.22
C LYS A 369 -24.12 -4.49 37.23
N GLU A 370 -24.74 -4.70 36.07
CA GLU A 370 -26.18 -5.00 35.97
C GLU A 370 -26.55 -6.29 36.71
N LEU A 371 -25.73 -7.34 36.61
CA LEU A 371 -25.92 -8.60 37.35
C LEU A 371 -25.71 -8.44 38.87
N GLU A 372 -24.80 -7.56 39.29
CA GLU A 372 -24.54 -7.24 40.69
C GLU A 372 -25.70 -6.46 41.31
N ILE A 373 -26.23 -5.47 40.58
CA ILE A 373 -27.44 -4.72 40.94
C ILE A 373 -28.65 -5.66 41.00
N ALA A 374 -28.84 -6.52 40.01
CA ALA A 374 -29.96 -7.48 39.99
C ALA A 374 -29.90 -8.50 41.12
N ARG A 375 -28.70 -8.96 41.51
CA ARG A 375 -28.51 -9.83 42.68
C ARG A 375 -28.88 -9.15 43.99
N LEU A 376 -28.43 -7.90 44.19
CA LEU A 376 -28.75 -7.12 45.38
C LEU A 376 -30.25 -6.79 45.45
N ASP A 377 -30.86 -6.37 44.33
CA ASP A 377 -32.31 -6.14 44.24
C ASP A 377 -33.11 -7.41 44.53
N SER A 378 -32.65 -8.58 44.06
CA SER A 378 -33.31 -9.86 44.34
C SER A 378 -33.14 -10.30 45.80
N ALA A 379 -31.96 -10.14 46.40
CA ALA A 379 -31.72 -10.49 47.79
C ALA A 379 -32.56 -9.63 48.74
N ILE A 380 -32.69 -8.33 48.44
CA ILE A 380 -33.56 -7.41 49.18
C ILE A 380 -35.03 -7.83 49.06
N LYS A 381 -35.49 -8.21 47.86
CA LYS A 381 -36.88 -8.61 47.64
C LYS A 381 -37.25 -9.97 48.25
N ASN A 382 -36.30 -10.90 48.29
CA ASN A 382 -36.53 -12.26 48.78
C ASN A 382 -36.23 -12.43 50.27
N GLY A 383 -35.58 -11.44 50.91
CA GLY A 383 -35.13 -11.56 52.31
C GLY A 383 -33.98 -12.55 52.50
N ASP A 384 -33.19 -12.83 51.45
CA ASP A 384 -32.11 -13.81 51.47
C ASP A 384 -30.94 -13.33 52.36
N ARG A 385 -30.37 -14.25 53.16
CA ARG A 385 -29.21 -13.96 54.02
C ARG A 385 -27.93 -13.79 53.18
N LEU A 386 -27.30 -12.61 53.24
CA LEU A 386 -25.94 -12.41 52.72
C LEU A 386 -24.89 -12.94 53.71
N PRO A 387 -23.72 -13.44 53.25
CA PRO A 387 -22.70 -14.00 54.13
C PRO A 387 -22.15 -12.92 55.08
N GLY A 388 -22.29 -13.13 56.40
CA GLY A 388 -21.73 -12.25 57.44
C GLY A 388 -22.73 -11.54 58.36
N ILE A 389 -24.03 -11.84 58.29
CA ILE A 389 -25.06 -11.17 59.11
C ILE A 389 -25.92 -12.20 59.86
N GLU A 390 -25.77 -12.25 61.18
CA GLU A 390 -26.57 -13.11 62.05
C GLU A 390 -27.75 -12.34 62.68
N ASN A 391 -28.95 -12.91 62.50
CA ASN A 391 -30.25 -12.59 63.10
C ASN A 391 -31.01 -11.35 62.63
N ILE A 392 -31.96 -11.56 61.71
CA ILE A 392 -33.20 -10.78 61.63
C ILE A 392 -34.37 -11.71 61.24
N SER A 393 -35.54 -11.50 61.84
CA SER A 393 -36.83 -12.10 61.46
C SER A 393 -37.86 -10.98 61.25
N PHE A 394 -38.77 -11.14 60.28
CA PHE A 394 -39.85 -10.19 60.00
C PHE A 394 -41.20 -10.92 59.81
N TYR A 395 -42.26 -10.35 60.40
CA TYR A 395 -43.66 -10.65 60.11
C TYR A 395 -44.18 -9.69 59.02
N GLY A 396 -45.08 -10.20 58.14
CA GLY A 396 -45.58 -9.54 56.92
C GLY A 396 -46.57 -8.38 57.17
N THR A 397 -47.44 -7.93 56.25
CA THR A 397 -47.84 -8.27 54.87
C THR A 397 -48.52 -7.02 54.30
N GLY A 398 -48.39 -6.70 53.00
CA GLY A 398 -49.22 -5.65 52.38
C GLY A 398 -48.98 -5.46 50.89
N LYS A 399 -49.97 -5.82 50.07
CA LYS A 399 -50.03 -5.61 48.62
C LYS A 399 -50.51 -4.19 48.32
N GLY A 400 -49.83 -3.51 47.39
CA GLY A 400 -50.31 -2.28 46.77
C GLY A 400 -49.13 -1.45 46.28
N GLY A 401 -48.99 -1.30 44.96
CA GLY A 401 -48.04 -0.36 44.38
C GLY A 401 -48.50 1.08 44.63
N ASP A 402 -47.58 1.93 45.07
CA ASP A 402 -47.19 3.21 44.48
C ASP A 402 -46.27 3.95 45.46
N GLU A 403 -45.24 4.59 44.90
CA GLU A 403 -44.29 5.56 45.49
C GLU A 403 -43.84 5.41 46.97
N TYR A 404 -42.58 5.03 47.19
CA TYR A 404 -41.90 5.24 48.48
C TYR A 404 -41.17 6.59 48.49
N PHE A 405 -41.75 7.59 49.15
CA PHE A 405 -41.00 8.65 49.81
C PHE A 405 -40.53 8.14 51.18
N MET A 406 -39.22 8.12 51.44
CA MET A 406 -38.71 7.95 52.81
C MET A 406 -38.61 9.32 53.48
N SER A 407 -39.52 9.60 54.43
CA SER A 407 -39.22 10.49 55.55
C SER A 407 -38.65 9.65 56.69
N ILE A 408 -37.46 9.98 57.15
CA ILE A 408 -36.82 9.31 58.29
C ILE A 408 -37.31 10.02 59.56
N GLN A 409 -38.12 9.34 60.37
CA GLN A 409 -38.24 9.61 61.80
C GLN A 409 -38.13 8.29 62.58
N ASP A 410 -37.23 8.33 63.58
CA ASP A 410 -37.10 7.48 64.77
C ASP A 410 -36.73 5.98 64.63
N ASP A 411 -35.42 5.70 64.51
CA ASP A 411 -34.61 4.82 65.40
C ASP A 411 -33.16 4.72 64.84
N PRO A 412 -32.15 5.37 65.45
CA PRO A 412 -30.78 5.43 64.93
C PRO A 412 -30.04 4.09 64.89
N ALA A 413 -30.52 3.05 65.58
CA ALA A 413 -29.80 1.78 65.70
C ALA A 413 -30.24 0.72 64.66
N LYS A 414 -31.47 0.80 64.14
CA LYS A 414 -31.99 -0.13 63.13
C LYS A 414 -31.91 0.39 61.69
N GLY A 415 -31.92 1.71 61.48
CA GLY A 415 -31.88 2.29 60.13
C GLY A 415 -30.50 2.32 59.45
N ARG A 416 -29.41 2.06 60.18
CA ARG A 416 -28.05 2.29 59.66
C ARG A 416 -27.63 1.30 58.57
N ARG A 417 -28.05 0.03 58.69
CA ARG A 417 -27.67 -1.04 57.74
C ARG A 417 -28.50 -1.03 56.46
N ASP A 418 -29.81 -0.79 56.57
CA ASP A 418 -30.67 -0.64 55.40
C ASP A 418 -30.32 0.63 54.62
N TYR A 419 -29.89 1.68 55.32
CA TYR A 419 -29.32 2.88 54.72
C TYR A 419 -28.00 2.60 53.99
N GLU A 420 -27.08 1.82 54.57
CA GLU A 420 -25.81 1.44 53.92
C GLU A 420 -26.05 0.62 52.64
N LEU A 421 -26.99 -0.34 52.66
CA LEU A 421 -27.33 -1.15 51.49
C LEU A 421 -28.03 -0.33 50.40
N ALA A 422 -28.93 0.58 50.78
CA ALA A 422 -29.57 1.51 49.85
C ALA A 422 -28.58 2.53 49.25
N CYS A 423 -27.62 3.00 50.05
CA CYS A 423 -26.53 3.86 49.58
C CYS A 423 -25.62 3.14 48.59
N GLU A 424 -25.30 1.87 48.83
CA GLU A 424 -24.46 1.07 47.92
C GLU A 424 -25.19 0.76 46.60
N LEU A 425 -26.48 0.42 46.65
CA LEU A 425 -27.31 0.25 45.45
C LEU A 425 -27.43 1.56 44.67
N LYS A 426 -27.59 2.69 45.35
CA LYS A 426 -27.62 4.02 44.74
C LYS A 426 -26.27 4.39 44.11
N ARG A 427 -25.14 4.06 44.76
CA ARG A 427 -23.78 4.25 44.22
C ARG A 427 -23.60 3.43 42.93
N LEU A 428 -23.93 2.14 42.95
CA LEU A 428 -23.79 1.26 41.78
C LEU A 428 -24.68 1.70 40.60
N ARG A 429 -25.91 2.16 40.87
CA ARG A 429 -26.78 2.75 39.82
C ARG A 429 -26.25 4.08 39.30
N LEU A 430 -25.66 4.93 40.15
CA LEU A 430 -25.02 6.17 39.71
C LEU A 430 -23.76 5.93 38.89
N GLU A 431 -22.98 4.89 39.20
CA GLU A 431 -21.81 4.45 38.41
C GLU A 431 -22.24 3.91 37.04
N GLU A 432 -23.29 3.09 36.99
CA GLU A 432 -23.88 2.62 35.74
C GLU A 432 -24.40 3.79 34.88
N VAL A 433 -25.13 4.73 35.50
CA VAL A 433 -25.65 5.93 34.83
C VAL A 433 -24.51 6.84 34.38
N ALA A 434 -23.44 7.02 35.14
CA ALA A 434 -22.26 7.79 34.73
C ALA A 434 -21.54 7.13 33.53
N MET A 435 -21.41 5.80 33.53
CA MET A 435 -20.87 5.04 32.39
C MET A 435 -21.75 5.18 31.14
N ARG A 436 -23.08 5.16 31.28
CA ARG A 436 -24.04 5.41 30.18
C ARG A 436 -24.08 6.88 29.74
N ARG A 437 -23.93 7.83 30.67
CA ARG A 437 -23.98 9.28 30.40
C ARG A 437 -22.71 9.79 29.74
N ASN A 438 -21.55 9.18 29.99
CA ASN A 438 -20.33 9.46 29.22
C ASN A 438 -20.48 8.89 27.79
N TYR A 439 -21.01 7.68 27.64
CA TYR A 439 -21.29 7.07 26.33
C TYR A 439 -22.29 7.89 25.48
N PHE A 440 -23.35 8.45 26.08
CA PHE A 440 -24.33 9.30 25.38
C PHE A 440 -23.92 10.78 25.28
N GLY A 441 -23.16 11.29 26.25
CA GLY A 441 -22.69 12.67 26.29
C GLY A 441 -21.67 12.99 25.20
N ASP A 442 -20.84 12.02 24.84
CA ASP A 442 -19.88 12.11 23.72
C ASP A 442 -20.58 12.05 22.35
N MET A 443 -21.76 11.44 22.28
CA MET A 443 -22.59 11.41 21.07
C MET A 443 -23.31 12.74 20.79
N LEU A 444 -23.60 13.53 21.84
CA LEU A 444 -24.37 14.78 21.76
C LEU A 444 -23.52 16.06 21.69
N ARG A 445 -22.23 16.02 22.09
CA ARG A 445 -21.33 17.20 22.03
C ARG A 445 -20.74 17.48 20.64
N THR A 446 -21.01 16.63 19.65
CA THR A 446 -20.61 16.80 18.23
C THR A 446 -21.41 17.89 17.48
N GLY A 447 -22.38 18.57 18.12
CA GLY A 447 -23.37 19.41 17.42
C GLY A 447 -23.47 20.89 17.80
N LYS A 448 -22.47 21.54 18.42
CA LYS A 448 -22.51 23.02 18.63
C LYS A 448 -21.19 23.72 18.30
N SER A 449 -21.32 24.77 17.48
CA SER A 449 -20.26 25.59 16.91
C SER A 449 -19.49 26.42 17.93
N ASN A 450 -18.26 26.77 17.60
CA ASN A 450 -17.74 28.10 17.85
C ASN A 450 -16.80 28.53 16.73
N SER A 451 -17.22 29.59 16.06
CA SER A 451 -16.55 30.28 14.98
C SER A 451 -15.55 31.29 15.56
N LYS A 452 -14.33 31.28 15.02
CA LYS A 452 -13.46 32.41 14.68
C LYS A 452 -12.00 31.94 14.67
N TYR A 453 -11.34 32.17 13.53
CA TYR A 453 -9.90 32.41 13.32
C TYR A 453 -9.28 31.61 12.15
N TYR A 454 -8.93 32.41 11.12
CA TYR A 454 -7.89 32.29 10.08
C TYR A 454 -7.99 31.36 8.86
N LYS A 455 -8.04 32.08 7.72
CA LYS A 455 -7.37 32.00 6.40
C LYS A 455 -6.81 30.68 5.87
N ALA A 456 -7.15 30.47 4.60
CA ALA A 456 -6.75 29.42 3.68
C ALA A 456 -5.26 29.41 3.31
N ASP A 457 -4.70 28.22 3.08
CA ASP A 457 -4.18 27.81 1.76
C ASP A 457 -3.97 26.28 1.71
N ASN A 458 -4.26 25.69 0.54
CA ASN A 458 -4.12 24.28 0.10
C ASN A 458 -5.24 23.28 0.43
N VAL A 459 -6.10 23.03 -0.58
CA VAL A 459 -6.99 21.85 -0.65
C VAL A 459 -6.84 21.20 -2.03
N SER A 460 -6.31 19.98 -2.06
CA SER A 460 -6.71 18.96 -3.04
C SER A 460 -6.87 17.63 -2.32
N ALA A 461 -8.12 17.20 -2.10
CA ALA A 461 -8.48 15.81 -1.82
C ALA A 461 -10.02 15.67 -1.76
N CYS A 462 -10.62 15.21 -2.86
CA CYS A 462 -11.99 14.71 -2.89
C CYS A 462 -11.95 13.20 -2.65
N GLY A 463 -12.53 12.72 -1.54
CA GLY A 463 -12.64 11.28 -1.30
C GLY A 463 -13.34 10.91 0.01
N SER A 464 -14.66 11.12 0.11
CA SER A 464 -15.57 10.35 1.00
C SER A 464 -16.99 10.95 0.95
N ILE A 465 -17.78 10.55 -0.06
CA ILE A 465 -19.18 10.98 -0.22
C ILE A 465 -20.16 10.18 0.68
N ILE A 466 -19.76 9.00 1.18
CA ILE A 466 -20.69 8.04 1.83
C ILE A 466 -21.03 8.40 3.29
N SER A 467 -20.09 8.92 4.08
CA SER A 467 -20.36 9.25 5.52
C SER A 467 -21.15 10.54 5.73
N THR A 468 -21.05 11.50 4.81
CA THR A 468 -21.85 12.74 4.84
C THR A 468 -23.32 12.46 4.52
N ILE A 469 -23.60 11.45 3.70
CA ILE A 469 -24.96 11.06 3.28
C ILE A 469 -25.76 10.46 4.44
N ASP A 470 -25.15 9.63 5.28
CA ASP A 470 -25.87 9.02 6.41
C ASP A 470 -26.13 10.01 7.56
N CYS A 471 -25.32 11.06 7.69
CA CYS A 471 -25.56 12.15 8.61
C CYS A 471 -26.72 13.05 8.12
N LEU A 472 -26.79 13.35 6.82
CA LEU A 472 -27.83 14.21 6.22
C LEU A 472 -29.21 13.54 6.13
N LYS A 473 -29.30 12.20 6.03
CA LYS A 473 -30.58 11.47 6.04
C LYS A 473 -31.41 11.71 7.30
N GLY A 474 -30.78 11.98 8.45
CA GLY A 474 -31.47 12.27 9.71
C GLY A 474 -31.99 13.70 9.84
N PHE A 475 -31.49 14.65 9.03
CA PHE A 475 -31.86 16.07 9.11
C PHE A 475 -33.10 16.45 8.27
N ILE A 476 -33.46 15.63 7.28
CA ILE A 476 -34.45 15.97 6.23
C ILE A 476 -35.91 15.76 6.68
N ASP A 477 -36.15 15.05 7.78
CA ASP A 477 -37.50 14.83 8.31
C ASP A 477 -38.05 16.03 9.12
N ASN A 478 -37.31 17.15 9.20
CA ASN A 478 -37.70 18.32 9.99
C ASN A 478 -37.74 19.60 9.15
N GLU A 479 -38.95 20.06 8.83
CA GLU A 479 -39.24 21.17 7.92
C GLU A 479 -38.64 22.52 8.38
N GLY A 480 -38.37 22.68 9.69
CA GLY A 480 -37.70 23.86 10.24
C GLY A 480 -36.23 23.98 9.88
N ILE A 481 -35.50 22.85 9.84
CA ILE A 481 -34.05 22.83 9.60
C ILE A 481 -33.72 23.15 8.14
N VAL A 482 -34.58 22.71 7.21
CA VAL A 482 -34.44 23.05 5.79
C VAL A 482 -34.63 24.54 5.56
N LYS A 483 -35.54 25.18 6.29
CA LYS A 483 -35.78 26.63 6.22
C LYS A 483 -34.59 27.42 6.77
N ASP A 484 -34.02 26.97 7.90
CA ASP A 484 -32.84 27.57 8.50
C ASP A 484 -31.59 27.42 7.63
N MET A 485 -31.39 26.27 6.97
CA MET A 485 -30.31 26.07 6.00
C MET A 485 -30.44 26.98 4.78
N VAL A 486 -31.65 27.25 4.30
CA VAL A 486 -31.89 28.17 3.18
C VAL A 486 -31.64 29.62 3.60
N THR A 487 -32.02 30.03 4.81
CA THR A 487 -31.72 31.37 5.34
C THR A 487 -30.21 31.56 5.60
N GLU A 488 -29.53 30.55 6.11
CA GLU A 488 -28.07 30.57 6.28
C GLU A 488 -27.34 30.62 4.92
N PHE A 489 -27.90 29.96 3.90
CA PHE A 489 -27.44 30.04 2.51
C PHE A 489 -27.61 31.43 1.90
N GLU A 490 -28.73 32.11 2.16
CA GLU A 490 -28.95 33.51 1.74
C GLU A 490 -27.94 34.47 2.38
N MET A 491 -27.58 34.24 3.65
CA MET A 491 -26.57 35.02 4.36
C MET A 491 -25.15 34.79 3.85
N ILE A 492 -24.78 33.54 3.55
CA ILE A 492 -23.46 33.16 3.02
C ILE A 492 -23.28 33.66 1.58
N ALA A 493 -24.32 33.58 0.75
CA ALA A 493 -24.29 34.06 -0.64
C ALA A 493 -24.27 35.59 -0.75
N ALA A 494 -24.87 36.32 0.21
CA ALA A 494 -24.84 37.78 0.28
C ALA A 494 -23.51 38.35 0.83
N SER A 495 -22.72 37.53 1.52
CA SER A 495 -21.43 37.94 2.07
C SER A 495 -20.37 38.15 0.97
N ARG A 496 -19.84 39.37 0.87
CA ARG A 496 -18.74 39.73 -0.05
C ARG A 496 -17.36 39.18 0.38
N GLU A 497 -17.27 38.52 1.53
CA GLU A 497 -15.98 38.17 2.18
C GLU A 497 -15.54 36.71 2.00
N ILE A 498 -16.30 35.90 1.26
CA ILE A 498 -15.99 34.47 1.05
C ILE A 498 -15.21 34.26 -0.25
N SER A 499 -14.11 33.50 -0.18
CA SER A 499 -13.26 33.21 -1.34
C SER A 499 -13.98 32.38 -2.41
N PRO A 500 -13.71 32.62 -3.70
CA PRO A 500 -14.32 31.86 -4.81
C PRO A 500 -14.19 30.33 -4.66
N GLY A 501 -13.03 29.82 -4.23
CA GLY A 501 -12.79 28.39 -4.06
C GLY A 501 -13.68 27.71 -3.01
N THR A 502 -14.07 28.43 -1.95
CA THR A 502 -15.00 27.90 -0.94
C THR A 502 -16.40 27.76 -1.51
N ARG A 503 -16.83 28.70 -2.36
CA ARG A 503 -18.10 28.61 -3.09
C ARG A 503 -18.08 27.44 -4.09
N ASP A 504 -16.93 27.16 -4.71
CA ASP A 504 -16.75 26.07 -5.67
C ASP A 504 -16.79 24.67 -5.04
N SER A 505 -16.09 24.46 -3.92
CA SER A 505 -16.12 23.20 -3.18
C SER A 505 -17.52 22.87 -2.66
N PHE A 506 -18.28 23.89 -2.25
CA PHE A 506 -19.64 23.72 -1.75
C PHE A 506 -20.63 23.39 -2.88
N ALA A 507 -20.51 24.05 -4.04
CA ALA A 507 -21.29 23.71 -5.24
C ALA A 507 -21.01 22.28 -5.74
N ASN A 508 -19.75 21.81 -5.63
CA ASN A 508 -19.37 20.45 -5.99
C ASN A 508 -19.97 19.40 -5.04
N CYS A 509 -19.99 19.67 -3.73
CA CYS A 509 -20.63 18.78 -2.75
C CYS A 509 -22.15 18.62 -3.02
N LEU A 510 -22.83 19.72 -3.36
CA LEU A 510 -24.26 19.70 -3.67
C LEU A 510 -24.57 18.90 -4.94
N ALA A 511 -23.74 19.05 -5.98
CA ALA A 511 -23.86 18.28 -7.22
C ALA A 511 -23.64 16.78 -6.98
N SER A 512 -22.60 16.39 -6.23
CA SER A 512 -22.29 14.99 -5.93
C SER A 512 -23.36 14.29 -5.07
N PHE A 513 -24.01 15.01 -4.14
CA PHE A 513 -25.09 14.47 -3.31
C PHE A 513 -26.30 14.02 -4.16
N MET A 514 -26.63 14.77 -5.21
CA MET A 514 -27.82 14.49 -6.04
C MET A 514 -27.61 13.42 -7.11
N PHE A 515 -26.36 13.17 -7.53
CA PHE A 515 -26.05 12.05 -8.43
C PHE A 515 -26.32 10.68 -7.77
N TYR A 516 -26.23 10.58 -6.43
CA TYR A 516 -26.35 9.32 -5.70
C TYR A 516 -27.81 8.87 -5.46
N GLU A 517 -28.77 9.79 -5.33
CA GLU A 517 -30.19 9.42 -5.09
C GLU A 517 -30.93 8.88 -6.33
N ASN A 518 -30.42 9.15 -7.55
CA ASN A 518 -31.06 8.73 -8.80
C ASN A 518 -31.07 7.19 -8.99
N GLU A 519 -30.31 6.44 -8.18
CA GLU A 519 -30.26 4.97 -8.20
C GLU A 519 -31.16 4.28 -7.16
N THR A 520 -31.83 5.03 -6.27
CA THR A 520 -32.64 4.43 -5.19
C THR A 520 -34.15 4.46 -5.48
N ASN A 521 -34.78 3.29 -5.47
CA ASN A 521 -36.09 2.96 -6.06
C ASN A 521 -37.35 3.51 -5.32
N ASN A 522 -37.30 4.67 -4.65
CA ASN A 522 -38.46 5.20 -3.91
C ASN A 522 -39.20 6.32 -4.67
N LYS A 523 -40.18 5.93 -5.51
CA LYS A 523 -40.84 6.80 -6.50
C LYS A 523 -41.72 7.93 -5.94
N PHE A 524 -42.23 7.83 -4.71
CA PHE A 524 -43.27 8.76 -4.23
C PHE A 524 -42.71 10.04 -3.55
N ALA A 525 -41.58 9.93 -2.84
CA ALA A 525 -40.88 11.09 -2.26
C ALA A 525 -40.13 11.93 -3.31
N TRP A 526 -39.87 11.33 -4.48
CA TRP A 526 -39.06 11.94 -5.53
C TRP A 526 -39.76 13.13 -6.22
N LYS A 527 -41.07 13.04 -6.49
CA LYS A 527 -41.79 14.07 -7.27
C LYS A 527 -41.80 15.46 -6.61
N GLN A 528 -42.10 15.53 -5.30
CA GLN A 528 -42.11 16.81 -4.56
C GLN A 528 -40.70 17.38 -4.35
N ARG A 529 -39.67 16.53 -4.27
CA ARG A 529 -38.27 16.95 -4.12
C ARG A 529 -37.70 17.50 -5.42
N THR A 530 -38.05 16.90 -6.56
CA THR A 530 -37.62 17.34 -7.89
C THR A 530 -38.13 18.73 -8.25
N GLU A 531 -39.38 19.08 -7.88
CA GLU A 531 -39.95 20.41 -8.18
C GLU A 531 -39.21 21.55 -7.46
N LYS A 532 -38.86 21.37 -6.18
CA LYS A 532 -38.08 22.37 -5.40
C LYS A 532 -36.63 22.49 -5.88
N LEU A 533 -36.04 21.39 -6.33
CA LEU A 533 -34.68 21.39 -6.90
C LEU A 533 -34.62 22.07 -8.28
N ILE A 534 -35.66 21.92 -9.10
CA ILE A 534 -35.80 22.66 -10.36
C ILE A 534 -35.92 24.16 -10.11
N GLU A 535 -36.67 24.56 -9.08
CA GLU A 535 -36.85 25.97 -8.71
C GLU A 535 -35.53 26.60 -8.23
N LEU A 536 -34.77 25.89 -7.38
CA LEU A 536 -33.43 26.29 -6.96
C LEU A 536 -32.45 26.39 -8.13
N ALA A 537 -32.48 25.42 -9.05
CA ALA A 537 -31.62 25.42 -10.23
C ALA A 537 -31.94 26.60 -11.17
N LYS A 538 -33.22 26.90 -11.41
CA LYS A 538 -33.64 28.10 -12.17
C LYS A 538 -33.16 29.38 -11.50
N TRP A 539 -33.32 29.50 -10.19
CA TRP A 539 -32.83 30.65 -9.44
C TRP A 539 -31.29 30.82 -9.51
N LEU A 540 -30.53 29.72 -9.53
CA LEU A 540 -29.07 29.76 -9.69
C LEU A 540 -28.65 30.16 -11.12
N THR A 541 -29.47 29.88 -12.15
CA THR A 541 -29.17 30.31 -13.54
C THR A 541 -29.25 31.82 -13.76
N GLU A 542 -29.83 32.58 -12.82
CA GLU A 542 -29.92 34.04 -12.90
C GLU A 542 -28.74 34.75 -12.20
N ARG A 543 -27.83 34.00 -11.57
CA ARG A 543 -26.71 34.57 -10.78
C ARG A 543 -25.60 35.11 -11.68
N LYS A 544 -25.02 36.26 -11.30
CA LYS A 544 -23.96 36.93 -12.08
C LYS A 544 -22.68 36.12 -12.20
N ASP A 545 -22.43 35.18 -11.29
CA ASP A 545 -21.28 34.28 -11.34
C ASP A 545 -21.44 33.23 -12.48
N PRO A 546 -20.56 33.23 -13.50
CA PRO A 546 -20.69 32.37 -14.67
C PRO A 546 -20.58 30.87 -14.37
N LEU A 547 -19.76 30.47 -13.40
CA LEU A 547 -19.51 29.08 -13.06
C LEU A 547 -20.69 28.48 -12.30
N ILE A 548 -21.27 29.26 -11.38
CA ILE A 548 -22.54 28.90 -10.71
C ILE A 548 -23.66 28.79 -11.74
N ARG A 549 -23.71 29.70 -12.72
CA ARG A 549 -24.68 29.67 -13.82
C ARG A 549 -24.53 28.40 -14.68
N ALA A 550 -23.31 28.06 -15.08
CA ALA A 550 -23.02 26.89 -15.90
C ALA A 550 -23.42 25.58 -15.18
N LYS A 551 -23.07 25.46 -13.90
CA LYS A 551 -23.46 24.31 -13.06
C LYS A 551 -24.98 24.22 -12.86
N ALA A 552 -25.66 25.36 -12.72
CA ALA A 552 -27.12 25.42 -12.61
C ALA A 552 -27.84 25.02 -13.92
N TRP A 553 -27.32 25.44 -15.07
CA TRP A 553 -27.83 25.00 -16.37
C TRP A 553 -27.63 23.48 -16.59
N LEU A 554 -26.50 22.94 -16.15
CA LEU A 554 -26.24 21.49 -16.10
C LEU A 554 -27.25 20.74 -15.23
N MET A 555 -27.58 21.28 -14.05
CA MET A 555 -28.62 20.71 -13.17
C MET A 555 -29.98 20.64 -13.86
N LEU A 556 -30.39 21.71 -14.55
CA LEU A 556 -31.66 21.74 -15.29
C LEU A 556 -31.68 20.75 -16.47
N GLY A 557 -30.54 20.56 -17.15
CA GLY A 557 -30.39 19.62 -18.26
C GLY A 557 -30.48 18.14 -17.84
N HIS A 558 -29.98 17.79 -16.66
CA HIS A 558 -30.08 16.41 -16.14
C HIS A 558 -31.48 16.05 -15.63
N MET A 559 -32.27 17.01 -15.16
CA MET A 559 -33.60 16.78 -14.60
C MET A 559 -34.74 16.68 -15.65
N LYS A 560 -34.42 16.65 -16.96
CA LYS A 560 -35.39 16.60 -18.08
C LYS A 560 -36.52 17.65 -18.01
N ALA A 561 -36.24 18.83 -17.45
CA ALA A 561 -37.26 19.85 -17.20
C ALA A 561 -37.50 20.81 -18.38
N LEU A 562 -36.73 20.72 -19.48
CA LEU A 562 -36.84 21.54 -20.70
C LEU A 562 -36.39 20.74 -21.95
N PRO A 563 -36.74 21.12 -23.20
CA PRO A 563 -36.50 20.31 -24.40
C PRO A 563 -35.02 19.95 -24.63
N ASP A 564 -34.77 18.66 -24.91
CA ASP A 564 -33.53 17.92 -24.61
C ASP A 564 -32.24 18.27 -25.39
N GLY A 565 -32.27 19.18 -26.37
CA GLY A 565 -31.16 19.40 -27.33
C GLY A 565 -30.30 20.66 -27.11
N GLU A 566 -30.91 21.85 -27.04
CA GLU A 566 -30.16 23.12 -27.05
C GLU A 566 -29.40 23.41 -25.75
N CYS A 567 -29.90 22.91 -24.62
CA CYS A 567 -29.34 23.23 -23.31
C CYS A 567 -27.99 22.55 -23.09
N LYS A 568 -27.85 21.28 -23.49
CA LYS A 568 -26.62 20.47 -23.34
C LYS A 568 -25.46 21.04 -24.16
N ILE A 569 -25.75 21.46 -25.39
CA ILE A 569 -24.77 22.05 -26.31
C ILE A 569 -24.28 23.42 -25.79
N LYS A 570 -25.19 24.26 -25.29
CA LYS A 570 -24.83 25.56 -24.69
C LYS A 570 -23.98 25.42 -23.41
N SER A 571 -24.29 24.47 -22.53
CA SER A 571 -23.50 24.26 -21.30
C SER A 571 -22.07 23.77 -21.58
N ILE A 572 -21.88 22.87 -22.55
CA ILE A 572 -20.55 22.37 -22.92
C ILE A 572 -19.74 23.46 -23.63
N SER A 573 -20.36 24.22 -24.54
CA SER A 573 -19.70 25.35 -25.21
C SER A 573 -19.19 26.40 -24.22
N ILE A 574 -19.98 26.75 -23.20
CA ILE A 574 -19.59 27.73 -22.17
C ILE A 574 -18.44 27.21 -21.31
N VAL A 575 -18.47 25.93 -20.91
CA VAL A 575 -17.40 25.31 -20.11
C VAL A 575 -16.09 25.24 -20.90
N MET A 576 -16.13 24.88 -22.19
CA MET A 576 -14.93 24.79 -23.01
C MET A 576 -14.33 26.16 -23.35
N ASP A 577 -15.15 27.20 -23.54
CA ASP A 577 -14.67 28.57 -23.77
C ASP A 577 -14.05 29.21 -22.51
N GLU A 578 -14.48 28.81 -21.31
CA GLU A 578 -13.92 29.37 -20.05
C GLU A 578 -12.71 28.59 -19.52
N VAL A 579 -12.65 27.26 -19.69
CA VAL A 579 -11.50 26.43 -19.30
C VAL A 579 -10.27 26.77 -20.14
N SER A 580 -10.45 27.04 -21.44
CA SER A 580 -9.36 27.45 -22.33
C SER A 580 -8.82 28.86 -22.03
N ALA A 581 -9.65 29.75 -21.46
CA ALA A 581 -9.27 31.12 -21.13
C ALA A 581 -8.48 31.25 -19.80
N LYS A 582 -8.52 30.25 -18.91
CA LYS A 582 -8.06 30.41 -17.51
C LYS A 582 -7.10 29.34 -16.97
N THR A 583 -6.81 28.26 -17.71
CA THR A 583 -5.94 27.19 -17.19
C THR A 583 -4.83 26.81 -18.16
N THR A 584 -3.58 26.92 -17.71
CA THR A 584 -2.37 26.43 -18.39
C THR A 584 -1.79 25.25 -17.60
N GLY A 585 -1.96 24.02 -18.10
CA GLY A 585 -1.26 22.85 -17.56
C GLY A 585 -2.09 21.56 -17.40
N TYR A 586 -1.42 20.54 -16.86
CA TYR A 586 -1.88 19.16 -16.67
C TYR A 586 -3.25 19.01 -15.97
N SER A 587 -3.69 19.99 -15.16
CA SER A 587 -4.97 19.96 -14.45
C SER A 587 -6.19 19.98 -15.38
N THR A 588 -6.05 20.50 -16.60
CA THR A 588 -7.13 20.53 -17.59
C THR A 588 -7.45 19.13 -18.13
N TYR A 589 -6.46 18.22 -18.14
CA TYR A 589 -6.60 16.83 -18.60
C TYR A 589 -7.46 16.01 -17.64
N ASP A 590 -7.12 15.98 -16.35
CA ASP A 590 -7.85 15.21 -15.33
C ASP A 590 -9.28 15.72 -15.16
N MET A 591 -9.48 17.04 -15.29
CA MET A 591 -10.81 17.63 -15.25
C MET A 591 -11.65 17.15 -16.44
N LEU A 592 -11.14 17.27 -17.67
CA LEU A 592 -11.87 16.86 -18.87
C LEU A 592 -12.12 15.35 -18.93
N ASP A 593 -11.16 14.52 -18.52
CA ASP A 593 -11.31 13.06 -18.46
C ASP A 593 -12.42 12.64 -17.47
N SER A 594 -12.51 13.33 -16.33
CA SER A 594 -13.61 13.16 -15.37
C SER A 594 -14.97 13.66 -15.90
N TYR A 595 -14.98 14.71 -16.74
CA TYR A 595 -16.21 15.27 -17.33
C TYR A 595 -16.83 14.38 -18.42
N PHE A 596 -16.03 13.60 -19.15
CA PHE A 596 -16.51 12.69 -20.19
C PHE A 596 -16.82 11.27 -19.67
N SER A 597 -17.15 11.11 -18.38
CA SER A 597 -17.55 9.85 -17.73
C SER A 597 -18.68 9.07 -18.46
N PRO A 598 -18.78 7.72 -18.32
CA PRO A 598 -19.75 6.87 -19.03
C PRO A 598 -21.24 7.22 -18.89
N SER A 599 -21.61 8.12 -17.98
CA SER A 599 -23.00 8.53 -17.73
C SER A 599 -23.55 9.57 -18.71
N MET A 600 -22.74 10.13 -19.62
CA MET A 600 -23.23 11.03 -20.67
C MET A 600 -23.61 10.28 -21.95
N ASN A 601 -24.89 9.97 -22.09
CA ASN A 601 -25.48 9.55 -23.37
C ASN A 601 -25.58 10.78 -24.32
N MET A 602 -24.47 11.20 -24.93
CA MET A 602 -24.50 12.09 -26.09
C MET A 602 -24.67 11.24 -27.36
N SER A 603 -25.58 11.64 -28.25
CA SER A 603 -25.67 10.98 -29.54
C SER A 603 -24.43 11.33 -30.39
N VAL A 604 -24.05 10.41 -31.28
CA VAL A 604 -22.94 10.65 -32.23
C VAL A 604 -23.21 11.90 -33.08
N ALA A 605 -24.48 12.19 -33.38
CA ALA A 605 -24.88 13.38 -34.13
C ALA A 605 -24.60 14.69 -33.37
N ASP A 606 -24.92 14.77 -32.07
CA ASP A 606 -24.70 15.97 -31.26
C ASP A 606 -23.20 16.25 -31.07
N LEU A 607 -22.41 15.19 -30.93
CA LEU A 607 -20.96 15.30 -30.85
C LEU A 607 -20.37 15.78 -32.19
N ASN A 608 -20.89 15.32 -33.32
CA ASN A 608 -20.46 15.75 -34.66
C ASN A 608 -20.69 17.25 -34.86
N THR A 609 -21.86 17.76 -34.48
CA THR A 609 -22.18 19.20 -34.60
C THR A 609 -21.26 20.04 -33.72
N LEU A 610 -20.97 19.59 -32.48
CA LEU A 610 -20.09 20.29 -31.56
C LEU A 610 -18.63 20.31 -32.03
N LEU A 611 -18.11 19.17 -32.50
CA LEU A 611 -16.74 19.05 -32.98
C LEU A 611 -16.52 19.82 -34.28
N ALA A 612 -17.46 19.76 -35.23
CA ALA A 612 -17.36 20.46 -36.51
C ALA A 612 -17.28 21.98 -36.33
N ALA A 613 -18.19 22.57 -35.54
CA ALA A 613 -18.22 24.00 -35.28
C ALA A 613 -16.96 24.50 -34.56
N ARG A 614 -16.36 23.68 -33.69
CA ARG A 614 -15.17 24.07 -32.93
C ARG A 614 -13.88 23.91 -33.72
N ILE A 615 -13.77 22.90 -34.58
CA ILE A 615 -12.65 22.78 -35.52
C ILE A 615 -12.62 24.01 -36.44
N GLU A 616 -13.77 24.41 -36.97
CA GLU A 616 -13.90 25.61 -37.82
C GLU A 616 -13.48 26.89 -37.08
N LYS A 617 -13.84 27.03 -35.79
CA LYS A 617 -13.43 28.15 -34.94
C LYS A 617 -11.92 28.15 -34.63
N CYS A 618 -11.32 27.00 -34.24
CA CYS A 618 -9.88 26.89 -34.00
C CYS A 618 -9.04 27.20 -35.24
N ILE A 619 -9.53 26.81 -36.43
CA ILE A 619 -8.92 27.14 -37.72
C ILE A 619 -9.00 28.64 -37.98
N THR A 620 -10.17 29.25 -37.74
CA THR A 620 -10.38 30.68 -37.96
C THR A 620 -9.53 31.55 -37.02
N GLU A 621 -9.37 31.11 -35.76
CA GLU A 621 -8.65 31.85 -34.70
C GLU A 621 -7.14 31.58 -34.68
N LYS A 622 -6.63 30.63 -35.48
CA LYS A 622 -5.21 30.23 -35.57
C LYS A 622 -4.58 29.81 -34.23
N ASP A 623 -5.34 29.15 -33.36
CA ASP A 623 -4.87 28.78 -32.01
C ASP A 623 -4.31 27.35 -31.96
N ALA A 624 -2.97 27.25 -31.96
CA ALA A 624 -2.24 25.98 -31.89
C ALA A 624 -2.39 25.22 -30.56
N TYR A 625 -2.73 25.92 -29.48
CA TYR A 625 -2.94 25.30 -28.17
C TYR A 625 -4.25 24.50 -28.15
N HIS A 626 -5.31 25.07 -28.74
CA HIS A 626 -6.59 24.40 -28.88
C HIS A 626 -6.50 23.12 -29.72
N LEU A 627 -5.65 23.08 -30.75
CA LEU A 627 -5.38 21.85 -31.51
C LEU A 627 -4.72 20.74 -30.68
N THR A 628 -3.86 21.10 -29.74
CA THR A 628 -3.14 20.13 -28.89
C THR A 628 -4.10 19.52 -27.88
N VAL A 629 -4.93 20.34 -27.24
CA VAL A 629 -6.03 19.87 -26.36
C VAL A 629 -7.01 19.02 -27.15
N PHE A 630 -7.36 19.44 -28.37
CA PHE A 630 -8.23 18.68 -29.27
C PHE A 630 -7.64 17.33 -29.64
N LYS A 631 -6.33 17.24 -29.96
CA LYS A 631 -5.64 15.98 -30.23
C LYS A 631 -5.79 15.00 -29.08
N VAL A 632 -5.57 15.46 -27.84
CA VAL A 632 -5.64 14.62 -26.63
C VAL A 632 -7.06 14.13 -26.37
N LEU A 633 -8.06 15.01 -26.51
CA LEU A 633 -9.47 14.65 -26.38
C LEU A 633 -9.89 13.64 -27.46
N LEU A 634 -9.46 13.88 -28.70
CA LEU A 634 -9.78 13.02 -29.83
C LEU A 634 -9.12 11.64 -29.70
N THR A 635 -7.87 11.56 -29.29
CA THR A 635 -7.18 10.26 -29.07
C THR A 635 -7.81 9.50 -27.93
N SER A 636 -8.09 10.15 -26.80
CA SER A 636 -8.79 9.52 -25.66
C SER A 636 -10.19 9.04 -26.04
N TRP A 637 -10.90 9.81 -26.88
CA TRP A 637 -12.23 9.42 -27.38
C TRP A 637 -12.16 8.25 -28.38
N LEU A 638 -11.22 8.27 -29.33
CA LEU A 638 -11.00 7.18 -30.28
C LEU A 638 -10.58 5.89 -29.59
N ASP A 639 -9.70 5.96 -28.59
CA ASP A 639 -9.36 4.84 -27.71
C ASP A 639 -10.61 4.31 -27.02
N ARG A 640 -11.45 5.17 -26.46
CA ARG A 640 -12.65 4.72 -25.77
C ARG A 640 -13.66 4.06 -26.70
N MET A 641 -13.94 4.68 -27.86
CA MET A 641 -14.80 4.13 -28.91
C MET A 641 -14.32 2.75 -29.36
N TRP A 642 -13.00 2.58 -29.47
CA TRP A 642 -12.39 1.30 -29.81
C TRP A 642 -12.81 0.19 -28.83
N TYR A 643 -12.96 0.50 -27.54
CA TYR A 643 -13.33 -0.50 -26.53
C TYR A 643 -14.84 -0.70 -26.33
N THR A 644 -15.68 0.32 -26.53
CA THR A 644 -17.08 0.28 -26.06
C THR A 644 -18.13 -0.08 -27.12
N LEU A 645 -17.84 0.07 -28.40
CA LEU A 645 -18.87 -0.03 -29.44
C LEU A 645 -19.28 -1.46 -29.77
N LYS A 646 -20.59 -1.65 -29.95
CA LYS A 646 -21.16 -2.89 -30.48
C LYS A 646 -20.96 -2.99 -32.00
N LYS A 647 -21.18 -4.20 -32.53
CA LYS A 647 -20.98 -4.56 -33.94
C LYS A 647 -21.67 -3.62 -34.94
N ASP A 648 -22.85 -3.12 -34.58
CA ASP A 648 -23.73 -2.26 -35.36
C ASP A 648 -23.41 -0.76 -35.24
N GLU A 649 -22.48 -0.39 -34.37
CA GLU A 649 -22.20 1.02 -34.03
C GLU A 649 -20.85 1.51 -34.60
N LEU A 650 -20.10 0.66 -35.31
CA LEU A 650 -18.75 0.97 -35.82
C LEU A 650 -18.72 1.84 -37.09
N GLU A 651 -19.82 1.93 -37.85
CA GLU A 651 -19.83 2.68 -39.12
C GLU A 651 -19.76 4.20 -38.92
N ALA A 652 -20.44 4.74 -37.89
CA ALA A 652 -20.44 6.17 -37.62
C ALA A 652 -19.07 6.73 -37.14
N PRO A 653 -18.30 6.05 -36.26
CA PRO A 653 -16.93 6.46 -35.91
C PRO A 653 -15.92 6.35 -37.06
N ILE A 654 -16.06 5.33 -37.93
CA ILE A 654 -15.22 5.19 -39.13
C ILE A 654 -15.48 6.35 -40.09
N ASP A 655 -16.75 6.69 -40.33
CA ASP A 655 -17.12 7.86 -41.14
C ASP A 655 -16.62 9.16 -40.52
N LEU A 656 -16.77 9.34 -39.20
CA LEU A 656 -16.30 10.54 -38.51
C LEU A 656 -14.78 10.71 -38.56
N SER A 657 -14.01 9.65 -38.29
CA SER A 657 -12.55 9.70 -38.38
C SER A 657 -12.08 9.95 -39.82
N ALA A 658 -12.77 9.42 -40.84
CA ALA A 658 -12.50 9.71 -42.25
C ALA A 658 -12.78 11.18 -42.63
N ARG A 659 -13.90 11.75 -42.17
CA ARG A 659 -14.23 13.17 -42.37
C ARG A 659 -13.24 14.08 -41.67
N LEU A 660 -12.84 13.73 -40.44
CA LEU A 660 -11.85 14.48 -39.69
C LEU A 660 -10.47 14.47 -40.37
N LEU A 661 -10.06 13.33 -40.92
CA LEU A 661 -8.85 13.24 -41.75
C LEU A 661 -8.96 14.14 -42.97
N SER A 662 -10.10 14.16 -43.65
CA SER A 662 -10.31 15.02 -44.82
C SER A 662 -10.15 16.50 -44.48
N VAL A 663 -10.69 16.95 -43.33
CA VAL A 663 -10.53 18.33 -42.84
C VAL A 663 -9.06 18.62 -42.49
N LEU A 664 -8.40 17.73 -41.75
CA LEU A 664 -6.99 17.92 -41.37
C LEU A 664 -6.05 17.95 -42.60
N TYR A 665 -6.34 17.15 -43.63
CA TYR A 665 -5.62 17.15 -44.90
C TYR A 665 -5.84 18.43 -45.71
N LEU A 666 -7.10 18.88 -45.83
CA LEU A 666 -7.44 20.14 -46.52
C LEU A 666 -6.73 21.35 -45.87
N GLU A 667 -6.69 21.41 -44.54
CA GLU A 667 -6.01 22.50 -43.83
C GLU A 667 -4.49 22.42 -43.97
N ARG A 668 -3.91 21.21 -43.95
CA ARG A 668 -2.48 21.01 -44.24
C ARG A 668 -2.11 21.56 -45.62
N GLU A 669 -2.94 21.32 -46.64
CA GLU A 669 -2.71 21.82 -48.00
C GLU A 669 -2.85 23.35 -48.09
N LYS A 670 -3.86 23.96 -47.45
CA LYS A 670 -4.02 25.44 -47.39
C LYS A 670 -2.83 26.15 -46.74
N ILE A 671 -2.11 25.45 -45.86
CA ILE A 671 -0.94 25.97 -45.15
C ILE A 671 0.33 25.83 -45.99
N LYS A 672 0.47 24.77 -46.80
CA LYS A 672 1.65 24.53 -47.66
C LYS A 672 1.92 25.67 -48.66
N ASP A 673 0.88 26.34 -49.12
CA ASP A 673 0.99 27.42 -50.12
C ASP A 673 1.39 28.79 -49.53
N LYS A 674 1.47 28.92 -48.21
CA LYS A 674 1.80 30.20 -47.54
C LYS A 674 3.27 30.21 -47.11
N LYS A 675 4.04 31.20 -47.60
CA LYS A 675 5.45 31.45 -47.22
C LYS A 675 5.65 31.95 -45.77
N ASP A 676 4.64 31.79 -44.93
CA ASP A 676 4.63 32.27 -43.55
C ASP A 676 5.22 31.20 -42.62
N THR A 677 6.30 31.57 -41.92
CA THR A 677 7.11 30.66 -41.11
C THR A 677 6.36 30.12 -39.89
N ASP A 678 5.39 30.88 -39.38
CA ASP A 678 4.56 30.45 -38.24
C ASP A 678 3.50 29.44 -38.69
N LEU A 679 2.94 29.63 -39.89
CA LEU A 679 2.04 28.65 -40.50
C LEU A 679 2.78 27.36 -40.89
N TYR A 680 4.03 27.46 -41.33
CA TYR A 680 4.87 26.28 -41.59
C TYR A 680 5.09 25.44 -40.31
N ASN A 681 5.43 26.07 -39.19
CA ASN A 681 5.56 25.40 -37.90
C ASN A 681 4.24 24.76 -37.42
N TYR A 682 3.10 25.36 -37.76
CA TYR A 682 1.78 24.80 -37.51
C TYR A 682 1.52 23.52 -38.32
N SER A 683 1.93 23.47 -39.60
CA SER A 683 1.82 22.27 -40.43
C SER A 683 2.62 21.07 -39.89
N ILE A 684 3.80 21.33 -39.33
CA ILE A 684 4.65 20.30 -38.71
C ILE A 684 3.96 19.69 -37.48
N ARG A 685 3.22 20.51 -36.71
CA ARG A 685 2.48 20.05 -35.52
C ARG A 685 1.19 19.30 -35.84
N LEU A 686 0.62 19.50 -37.04
CA LEU A 686 -0.55 18.76 -37.50
C LEU A 686 -0.22 17.31 -37.90
N GLU A 687 1.01 17.04 -38.38
CA GLU A 687 1.39 15.72 -38.90
C GLU A 687 1.23 14.56 -37.90
N PRO A 688 1.66 14.69 -36.62
CA PRO A 688 1.46 13.61 -35.64
C PRO A 688 -0.02 13.38 -35.31
N THR A 689 -0.86 14.41 -35.41
CA THR A 689 -2.31 14.30 -35.20
C THR A 689 -2.97 13.56 -36.36
N ILE A 690 -2.61 13.92 -37.61
CA ILE A 690 -3.07 13.22 -38.81
C ILE A 690 -2.72 11.73 -38.71
N LYS A 691 -1.45 11.39 -38.46
CA LYS A 691 -1.00 10.00 -38.35
C LYS A 691 -1.70 9.21 -37.24
N ALA A 692 -2.00 9.84 -36.10
CA ALA A 692 -2.75 9.20 -35.03
C ALA A 692 -4.18 8.87 -35.48
N VAL A 693 -4.89 9.83 -36.08
CA VAL A 693 -6.27 9.61 -36.55
C VAL A 693 -6.32 8.57 -37.68
N GLU A 694 -5.32 8.55 -38.57
CA GLU A 694 -5.18 7.50 -39.59
C GLU A 694 -5.01 6.12 -38.99
N HIS A 695 -4.14 5.98 -37.99
CA HIS A 695 -3.95 4.72 -37.28
C HIS A 695 -5.26 4.20 -36.69
N TYR A 696 -6.01 5.04 -35.98
CA TYR A 696 -7.30 4.64 -35.40
C TYR A 696 -8.34 4.30 -36.45
N ASN A 697 -8.47 5.09 -37.53
CA ASN A 697 -9.41 4.79 -38.60
C ASN A 697 -9.11 3.43 -39.25
N ASN A 698 -7.83 3.14 -39.50
CA ASN A 698 -7.40 1.86 -40.07
C ASN A 698 -7.67 0.68 -39.12
N GLN A 699 -7.39 0.85 -37.82
CA GLN A 699 -7.73 -0.15 -36.80
C GLN A 699 -9.24 -0.40 -36.76
N MET A 700 -10.07 0.65 -36.74
CA MET A 700 -11.53 0.53 -36.71
C MET A 700 -12.09 -0.17 -37.95
N LYS A 701 -11.55 0.10 -39.14
CA LYS A 701 -11.89 -0.64 -40.36
C LYS A 701 -11.52 -2.12 -40.26
N LEU A 702 -10.31 -2.44 -39.81
CA LEU A 702 -9.84 -3.83 -39.64
C LEU A 702 -10.71 -4.59 -38.63
N LYS A 703 -11.10 -3.95 -37.52
CA LYS A 703 -12.01 -4.52 -36.52
C LYS A 703 -13.41 -4.73 -37.07
N ALA A 704 -13.96 -3.77 -37.83
CA ALA A 704 -15.26 -3.91 -38.47
C ALA A 704 -15.27 -5.07 -39.48
N GLU A 705 -14.20 -5.23 -40.29
CA GLU A 705 -14.04 -6.38 -41.18
C GLU A 705 -13.91 -7.70 -40.42
N THR A 706 -13.13 -7.72 -39.33
CA THR A 706 -12.97 -8.91 -38.46
C THR A 706 -14.31 -9.30 -37.86
N ILE A 707 -15.09 -8.35 -37.36
CA ILE A 707 -16.43 -8.61 -36.80
C ILE A 707 -17.42 -9.07 -37.90
N LYS A 708 -17.35 -8.51 -39.11
CA LYS A 708 -18.14 -8.99 -40.26
C LYS A 708 -17.79 -10.45 -40.61
N LYS A 709 -16.51 -10.83 -40.54
CA LYS A 709 -16.03 -12.22 -40.74
C LYS A 709 -16.42 -13.15 -39.57
N GLU A 710 -16.25 -12.70 -38.32
CA GLU A 710 -16.59 -13.45 -37.10
C GLU A 710 -18.09 -13.72 -37.02
N ALA A 711 -18.94 -12.74 -37.33
CA ALA A 711 -20.38 -12.93 -37.25
C ALA A 711 -21.00 -13.76 -38.38
N ALA A 712 -20.24 -14.01 -39.45
CA ALA A 712 -20.61 -15.00 -40.47
C ALA A 712 -20.26 -16.44 -40.04
N SER A 713 -19.50 -16.60 -38.94
CA SER A 713 -19.15 -17.90 -38.36
C SER A 713 -19.94 -18.13 -37.06
N PRO A 714 -20.58 -19.31 -36.86
CA PRO A 714 -21.20 -19.62 -35.58
C PRO A 714 -20.16 -19.50 -34.46
N THR A 715 -20.54 -18.96 -33.30
CA THR A 715 -19.57 -18.83 -32.21
C THR A 715 -19.14 -20.25 -31.76
N PRO A 716 -17.89 -20.45 -31.32
CA PRO A 716 -17.43 -21.75 -30.85
C PRO A 716 -18.31 -22.34 -29.73
N TRP A 717 -19.04 -21.50 -28.99
CA TRP A 717 -19.94 -21.92 -27.92
C TRP A 717 -21.27 -22.48 -28.42
N ASP A 718 -21.76 -22.00 -29.57
CA ASP A 718 -22.99 -22.52 -30.18
C ASP A 718 -22.84 -23.98 -30.63
N SER A 719 -21.60 -24.47 -30.77
CA SER A 719 -21.28 -25.87 -31.04
C SER A 719 -21.30 -26.78 -29.80
N PHE A 720 -21.52 -26.27 -28.59
CA PHE A 720 -21.61 -27.11 -27.39
C PHE A 720 -23.04 -27.19 -26.83
N LEU A 721 -23.41 -28.37 -26.34
CA LEU A 721 -24.55 -28.58 -25.46
C LEU A 721 -24.09 -28.38 -24.02
N THR A 722 -24.83 -27.57 -23.27
CA THR A 722 -24.69 -27.48 -21.81
C THR A 722 -25.73 -28.37 -21.16
N GLU A 723 -25.28 -29.35 -20.39
CA GLU A 723 -26.13 -30.28 -19.67
C GLU A 723 -25.83 -30.18 -18.18
N LYS A 724 -26.84 -29.97 -17.34
CA LYS A 724 -26.67 -30.06 -15.90
C LYS A 724 -26.45 -31.53 -15.54
N VAL A 725 -25.29 -31.84 -14.96
CA VAL A 725 -24.89 -33.20 -14.59
C VAL A 725 -25.40 -33.55 -13.20
N ALA A 726 -25.17 -32.66 -12.23
CA ALA A 726 -25.45 -32.93 -10.82
C ALA A 726 -25.56 -31.64 -10.01
N ASP A 727 -26.19 -31.73 -8.84
CA ASP A 727 -26.01 -30.73 -7.78
C ASP A 727 -24.85 -31.21 -6.88
N ILE A 728 -23.78 -30.42 -6.81
CA ILE A 728 -22.68 -30.70 -5.89
C ILE A 728 -23.19 -30.38 -4.49
N SER A 729 -23.33 -31.43 -3.68
CA SER A 729 -23.86 -31.30 -2.33
C SER A 729 -22.95 -30.40 -1.50
N LYS A 730 -23.46 -29.21 -1.17
CA LYS A 730 -22.77 -28.23 -0.34
C LYS A 730 -22.67 -28.76 1.10
N PRO A 731 -21.48 -28.90 1.69
CA PRO A 731 -21.32 -29.34 3.07
C PRO A 731 -22.07 -28.43 4.05
N ALA A 732 -22.54 -29.01 5.16
CA ALA A 732 -23.10 -28.22 6.25
C ALA A 732 -22.06 -27.19 6.75
N ASN A 733 -22.47 -25.92 6.84
CA ASN A 733 -21.64 -24.76 7.19
C ASN A 733 -20.64 -24.27 6.12
N ALA A 734 -20.62 -24.87 4.91
CA ALA A 734 -19.94 -24.25 3.78
C ALA A 734 -20.68 -22.95 3.39
N TYR A 735 -19.95 -21.97 2.88
CA TYR A 735 -20.49 -20.70 2.38
C TYR A 735 -20.30 -20.62 0.87
N ARG A 736 -19.06 -20.79 0.40
CA ARG A 736 -18.66 -20.60 -1.01
C ARG A 736 -17.55 -21.59 -1.40
N ILE A 737 -17.46 -21.93 -2.69
CA ILE A 737 -16.31 -22.64 -3.28
C ILE A 737 -15.16 -21.64 -3.51
N GLU A 738 -14.02 -21.85 -2.87
CA GLU A 738 -12.81 -21.05 -3.02
C GLU A 738 -11.87 -21.57 -4.11
N GLY A 739 -11.99 -22.86 -4.45
CA GLY A 739 -11.23 -23.45 -5.55
C GLY A 739 -11.71 -24.86 -5.88
N MET A 740 -11.35 -25.33 -7.07
CA MET A 740 -11.78 -26.62 -7.59
C MET A 740 -10.69 -27.24 -8.47
N THR A 741 -10.58 -28.56 -8.46
CA THR A 741 -9.70 -29.30 -9.36
C THR A 741 -10.28 -30.69 -9.65
N VAL A 742 -9.79 -31.35 -10.70
CA VAL A 742 -10.20 -32.71 -11.07
C VAL A 742 -9.02 -33.64 -10.95
N ALA A 743 -9.23 -34.78 -10.28
CA ALA A 743 -8.27 -35.86 -10.23
C ALA A 743 -8.99 -37.20 -10.05
N ASN A 744 -8.46 -38.28 -10.63
CA ASN A 744 -8.97 -39.64 -10.43
C ASN A 744 -10.47 -39.79 -10.68
N ASN A 745 -10.99 -39.22 -11.78
CA ASN A 745 -12.43 -39.18 -12.11
C ASN A 745 -13.32 -38.53 -11.03
N CYS A 746 -12.74 -37.66 -10.21
CA CYS A 746 -13.46 -36.96 -9.16
C CYS A 746 -13.21 -35.46 -9.23
N ILE A 747 -14.23 -34.69 -8.91
CA ILE A 747 -14.12 -33.25 -8.69
C ILE A 747 -13.82 -33.02 -7.22
N TYR A 748 -12.75 -32.28 -6.96
CA TYR A 748 -12.43 -31.82 -5.61
C TYR A 748 -12.80 -30.36 -5.50
N CYS A 749 -13.67 -30.02 -4.53
CA CYS A 749 -14.05 -28.65 -4.24
C CYS A 749 -13.50 -28.25 -2.87
N ILE A 750 -12.90 -27.06 -2.80
CA ILE A 750 -12.48 -26.44 -1.55
C ILE A 750 -13.51 -25.39 -1.18
N TRP A 751 -14.16 -25.59 -0.03
CA TRP A 751 -15.18 -24.70 0.48
C TRP A 751 -14.62 -23.87 1.63
N SER A 752 -14.95 -22.57 1.65
CA SER A 752 -14.86 -21.77 2.86
C SER A 752 -16.13 -21.93 3.67
N GLY A 753 -16.01 -22.17 4.97
CA GLY A 753 -17.14 -22.21 5.90
C GLY A 753 -17.17 -21.00 6.82
N LYS A 754 -18.36 -20.45 7.09
CA LYS A 754 -18.56 -19.36 8.04
C LYS A 754 -19.05 -19.88 9.39
N LYS A 755 -18.46 -19.40 10.48
CA LYS A 755 -19.01 -19.47 11.83
C LYS A 755 -18.95 -18.06 12.42
N ASP A 756 -20.07 -17.54 12.90
CA ASP A 756 -20.14 -16.21 13.55
C ASP A 756 -19.51 -15.07 12.69
N ASP A 757 -19.90 -14.99 11.42
CA ASP A 757 -19.40 -14.04 10.38
C ASP A 757 -17.91 -14.14 10.02
N LYS A 758 -17.16 -15.08 10.59
CA LYS A 758 -15.75 -15.34 10.23
C LYS A 758 -15.63 -16.62 9.41
N ILE A 759 -14.84 -16.59 8.33
CA ILE A 759 -14.45 -17.83 7.65
C ILE A 759 -13.49 -18.55 8.58
N ASP A 760 -13.95 -19.66 9.13
CA ASP A 760 -13.24 -20.42 10.16
C ASP A 760 -12.79 -21.80 9.67
N TYR A 761 -13.33 -22.29 8.54
CA TYR A 761 -13.05 -23.65 8.07
C TYR A 761 -12.75 -23.70 6.58
N VAL A 762 -11.86 -24.63 6.23
CA VAL A 762 -11.69 -25.19 4.89
C VAL A 762 -12.27 -26.58 4.90
N ILE A 763 -13.14 -26.87 3.95
CA ILE A 763 -13.71 -28.21 3.75
C ILE A 763 -13.30 -28.66 2.36
N ALA A 764 -12.67 -29.81 2.24
CA ALA A 764 -12.44 -30.44 0.95
C ALA A 764 -13.50 -31.52 0.73
N THR A 765 -14.23 -31.44 -0.38
CA THR A 765 -15.14 -32.49 -0.83
C THR A 765 -14.63 -33.13 -2.09
N LYS A 766 -14.99 -34.39 -2.29
CA LYS A 766 -14.73 -35.18 -3.49
C LYS A 766 -16.05 -35.67 -4.05
N THR A 767 -16.37 -35.30 -5.28
CA THR A 767 -17.55 -35.79 -6.01
C THR A 767 -17.09 -36.75 -7.09
N ASP A 768 -17.46 -38.01 -6.98
CA ASP A 768 -17.15 -39.03 -7.99
C ASP A 768 -18.00 -38.78 -9.25
N LEU A 769 -17.38 -38.67 -10.41
CA LEU A 769 -18.08 -38.28 -11.65
C LEU A 769 -18.96 -39.40 -12.23
N LYS A 770 -18.79 -40.66 -11.80
CA LYS A 770 -19.60 -41.79 -12.26
C LYS A 770 -20.85 -41.96 -11.40
N THR A 771 -20.70 -41.86 -10.08
CA THR A 771 -21.79 -42.06 -9.12
C THR A 771 -22.48 -40.75 -8.74
N LEU A 772 -21.81 -39.62 -8.96
CA LEU A 772 -22.21 -38.28 -8.52
C LEU A 772 -22.28 -38.12 -7.00
N GLU A 773 -21.82 -39.13 -6.24
CA GLU A 773 -21.76 -39.08 -4.79
C GLU A 773 -20.67 -38.12 -4.34
N THR A 774 -21.05 -37.20 -3.44
CA THR A 774 -20.13 -36.24 -2.84
C THR A 774 -19.79 -36.67 -1.42
N THR A 775 -18.50 -36.83 -1.15
CA THR A 775 -17.94 -37.21 0.14
C THR A 775 -17.05 -36.09 0.67
N GLU A 776 -17.10 -35.85 1.98
CA GLU A 776 -16.14 -34.96 2.63
C GLU A 776 -14.80 -35.69 2.76
N VAL A 777 -13.74 -35.14 2.17
CA VAL A 777 -12.36 -35.67 2.32
C VAL A 777 -11.82 -35.30 3.69
N GLY A 778 -12.15 -34.10 4.16
CA GLY A 778 -11.83 -33.64 5.49
C GLY A 778 -12.04 -32.13 5.64
N ARG A 779 -11.80 -31.66 6.87
CA ARG A 779 -11.94 -30.26 7.24
C ARG A 779 -10.78 -29.77 8.10
N LEU A 780 -10.43 -28.50 7.96
CA LEU A 780 -9.44 -27.83 8.78
C LEU A 780 -10.00 -26.52 9.31
N LYS A 781 -9.81 -26.24 10.59
CA LYS A 781 -10.12 -24.92 11.16
C LYS A 781 -8.98 -23.95 10.81
N ALA A 782 -9.22 -23.02 9.91
CA ALA A 782 -8.25 -22.03 9.47
C ALA A 782 -8.94 -20.70 9.21
N SER A 783 -8.71 -19.73 10.10
CA SER A 783 -9.28 -18.38 9.98
C SER A 783 -8.52 -17.54 8.95
N GLY A 784 -9.22 -16.73 8.16
CA GLY A 784 -8.61 -15.69 7.32
C GLY A 784 -8.17 -16.11 5.91
N LEU A 785 -8.87 -17.08 5.31
CA LEU A 785 -8.55 -17.61 3.97
C LEU A 785 -9.27 -16.89 2.81
N TYR A 786 -9.79 -15.68 3.05
CA TYR A 786 -10.59 -14.96 2.07
C TYR A 786 -9.81 -14.72 0.78
N ASN A 787 -10.26 -15.35 -0.32
CA ASN A 787 -9.78 -15.13 -1.69
C ASN A 787 -8.27 -15.28 -1.88
N SER A 788 -7.66 -16.29 -1.25
CA SER A 788 -6.21 -16.49 -1.28
C SER A 788 -5.76 -17.84 -1.85
N ILE A 789 -6.62 -18.76 -2.29
CA ILE A 789 -6.13 -20.04 -2.85
C ILE A 789 -5.40 -19.80 -4.17
N THR A 790 -4.16 -20.28 -4.28
CA THR A 790 -3.33 -20.14 -5.50
C THR A 790 -3.25 -21.43 -6.30
N SER A 791 -3.21 -22.58 -5.63
CA SER A 791 -3.06 -23.88 -6.26
C SER A 791 -3.70 -24.97 -5.41
N ILE A 792 -4.22 -26.00 -6.07
CA ILE A 792 -4.77 -27.21 -5.45
C ILE A 792 -4.10 -28.42 -6.09
N VAL A 793 -3.55 -29.30 -5.27
CA VAL A 793 -2.93 -30.56 -5.72
C VAL A 793 -3.58 -31.72 -4.99
N ILE A 794 -4.02 -32.71 -5.77
CA ILE A 794 -4.56 -33.97 -5.26
C ILE A 794 -3.51 -35.05 -5.47
N THR A 795 -3.30 -35.87 -4.46
CA THR A 795 -2.33 -36.97 -4.45
C THR A 795 -3.04 -38.27 -4.12
N ASP A 796 -2.49 -39.41 -4.51
CA ASP A 796 -3.03 -40.72 -4.10
C ASP A 796 -2.49 -41.09 -2.70
N PRO A 797 -3.35 -41.55 -1.75
CA PRO A 797 -4.71 -42.08 -1.92
C PRO A 797 -5.86 -41.07 -1.69
N GLY A 798 -5.65 -39.77 -1.89
CA GLY A 798 -6.70 -38.74 -1.83
C GLY A 798 -6.38 -37.53 -0.96
N SER A 799 -5.11 -37.28 -0.65
CA SER A 799 -4.74 -36.07 0.12
C SER A 799 -4.81 -34.84 -0.78
N VAL A 800 -5.35 -33.76 -0.22
CA VAL A 800 -5.62 -32.48 -0.87
C VAL A 800 -4.70 -31.42 -0.26
N PHE A 801 -3.83 -30.87 -1.10
CA PHE A 801 -2.91 -29.81 -0.76
C PHE A 801 -3.42 -28.50 -1.34
N VAL A 802 -3.58 -27.48 -0.49
CA VAL A 802 -4.12 -26.17 -0.86
C VAL A 802 -3.11 -25.10 -0.45
N SER A 803 -2.56 -24.39 -1.44
CA SER A 803 -1.66 -23.26 -1.21
C SER A 803 -2.43 -21.95 -1.14
N THR A 804 -1.86 -20.99 -0.41
CA THR A 804 -2.48 -19.68 -0.22
C THR A 804 -1.52 -18.51 -0.56
N LEU A 805 -2.04 -17.42 -1.14
CA LEU A 805 -1.31 -16.20 -1.54
C LEU A 805 -1.21 -15.18 -0.39
N ALA A 806 -0.06 -14.52 -0.27
CA ALA A 806 0.19 -13.25 0.44
C ALA A 806 -0.47 -13.10 1.83
N GLY A 807 0.32 -13.30 2.89
CA GLY A 807 -0.11 -13.13 4.29
C GLY A 807 -1.01 -14.24 4.82
N SER A 808 -1.33 -15.21 3.97
CA SER A 808 -2.16 -16.36 4.28
C SER A 808 -1.32 -17.51 4.84
N LYS A 809 -2.00 -18.48 5.43
CA LYS A 809 -1.52 -19.31 6.53
C LYS A 809 -0.39 -20.31 6.18
N GLY A 810 -0.04 -20.50 4.90
CA GLY A 810 0.97 -21.45 4.44
C GLY A 810 0.39 -22.54 3.54
N LEU A 811 0.73 -23.81 3.79
CA LEU A 811 0.24 -24.96 3.04
C LEU A 811 -0.80 -25.73 3.87
N ILE A 812 -2.03 -25.80 3.38
CA ILE A 812 -3.09 -26.59 3.99
C ILE A 812 -3.05 -28.00 3.42
N ILE A 813 -3.03 -29.01 4.29
CA ILE A 813 -3.06 -30.42 3.93
C ILE A 813 -4.33 -31.02 4.52
N ILE A 814 -5.22 -31.54 3.69
CA ILE A 814 -6.43 -32.25 4.10
C ILE A 814 -6.29 -33.68 3.59
N SER A 815 -6.22 -34.64 4.50
CA SER A 815 -6.12 -36.06 4.17
C SER A 815 -7.17 -36.87 4.92
N PRO A 816 -7.49 -38.10 4.45
CA PRO A 816 -8.35 -39.02 5.21
C PRO A 816 -7.85 -39.29 6.64
N ASN A 817 -6.54 -39.18 6.87
CA ASN A 817 -5.92 -39.42 8.18
C ASN A 817 -5.86 -38.18 9.07
N GLY A 818 -6.38 -37.05 8.61
CA GLY A 818 -6.38 -35.78 9.33
C GLY A 818 -5.99 -34.60 8.46
N SER A 819 -6.28 -33.41 8.97
CA SER A 819 -5.95 -32.14 8.33
C SER A 819 -4.93 -31.38 9.17
N ARG A 820 -3.99 -30.70 8.52
CA ARG A 820 -3.00 -29.83 9.18
C ARG A 820 -2.64 -28.63 8.32
N LEU A 821 -2.10 -27.61 8.98
CA LEU A 821 -1.53 -26.44 8.35
C LEU A 821 -0.02 -26.49 8.54
N LEU A 822 0.74 -26.41 7.44
CA LEU A 822 2.18 -26.18 7.50
C LEU A 822 2.49 -24.71 7.31
N THR A 823 3.29 -24.18 8.22
CA THR A 823 3.74 -22.79 8.28
C THR A 823 5.27 -22.74 8.24
N GLU A 824 5.84 -21.53 8.28
CA GLU A 824 7.29 -21.35 8.41
C GLU A 824 7.87 -21.97 9.69
N GLU A 825 7.08 -22.05 10.76
CA GLU A 825 7.46 -22.72 12.00
C GLU A 825 7.62 -24.25 11.81
N ASP A 826 6.91 -24.81 10.83
CA ASP A 826 6.97 -26.23 10.45
C ASP A 826 8.07 -26.50 9.39
N GLY A 827 8.90 -25.50 9.08
CA GLY A 827 9.95 -25.58 8.08
C GLY A 827 9.53 -25.21 6.66
N LEU A 828 8.30 -24.68 6.45
CA LEU A 828 7.90 -24.14 5.15
C LEU A 828 8.78 -22.91 4.81
N PRO A 829 9.41 -22.85 3.63
CA PRO A 829 10.33 -21.75 3.30
C PRO A 829 9.70 -20.36 3.28
N SER A 830 8.42 -20.29 2.91
CA SER A 830 7.62 -19.07 2.90
C SER A 830 6.14 -19.44 2.90
N LYS A 831 5.31 -18.65 3.57
CA LYS A 831 3.85 -18.84 3.55
C LYS A 831 3.20 -18.53 2.19
N ASN A 832 3.91 -17.91 1.26
CA ASN A 832 3.38 -17.42 -0.01
C ASN A 832 3.73 -18.36 -1.17
N ILE A 833 2.97 -19.44 -1.28
CA ILE A 833 3.14 -20.46 -2.32
C ILE A 833 2.30 -20.06 -3.53
N ILE A 834 2.92 -19.92 -4.70
CA ILE A 834 2.25 -19.50 -5.94
C ILE A 834 1.72 -20.70 -6.70
N SER A 835 2.54 -21.73 -6.85
CA SER A 835 2.26 -22.84 -7.74
C SER A 835 2.75 -24.14 -7.12
N MET A 836 2.02 -25.23 -7.37
CA MET A 836 2.33 -26.54 -6.85
C MET A 836 2.00 -27.65 -7.85
N ALA A 837 2.79 -28.72 -7.85
CA ALA A 837 2.46 -29.97 -8.53
C ALA A 837 3.08 -31.18 -7.79
N GLU A 838 2.46 -32.36 -7.90
CA GLU A 838 2.97 -33.58 -7.25
C GLU A 838 3.54 -34.55 -8.28
N MET A 839 4.71 -35.12 -7.97
CA MET A 839 5.34 -36.17 -8.74
C MET A 839 6.15 -37.08 -7.82
N GLY A 840 5.96 -38.40 -7.95
CA GLY A 840 6.77 -39.39 -7.25
C GLY A 840 6.72 -39.28 -5.73
N GLY A 841 5.57 -38.90 -5.14
CA GLY A 841 5.42 -38.71 -3.70
C GLY A 841 6.03 -37.42 -3.17
N LYS A 842 6.46 -36.51 -4.06
CA LYS A 842 6.99 -35.18 -3.70
C LYS A 842 6.11 -34.08 -4.27
N LEU A 843 5.85 -33.06 -3.45
CA LEU A 843 5.16 -31.85 -3.85
C LEU A 843 6.18 -30.77 -4.20
N TYR A 844 6.20 -30.35 -5.46
CA TYR A 844 7.08 -29.30 -5.97
C TYR A 844 6.37 -27.96 -5.89
N MET A 845 7.03 -26.94 -5.35
CA MET A 845 6.38 -25.69 -4.95
C MET A 845 7.22 -24.46 -5.29
N GLY A 846 6.60 -23.51 -5.97
CA GLY A 846 7.14 -22.17 -6.24
C GLY A 846 6.71 -21.18 -5.16
N PHE A 847 7.67 -20.48 -4.56
CA PHE A 847 7.43 -19.51 -3.48
C PHE A 847 7.70 -18.08 -3.92
N LYS A 848 7.00 -17.13 -3.28
CA LYS A 848 7.25 -15.69 -3.39
C LYS A 848 7.54 -15.06 -2.04
N SER A 849 8.82 -14.84 -1.75
CA SER A 849 9.28 -14.04 -0.63
C SER A 849 9.44 -12.57 -1.08
N GLY A 850 8.57 -11.68 -0.59
CA GLY A 850 8.61 -10.25 -0.95
C GLY A 850 8.40 -9.97 -2.45
N TYR A 851 8.87 -8.81 -2.90
CA TYR A 851 8.70 -8.37 -4.29
C TYR A 851 9.69 -9.04 -5.26
N ARG A 852 10.81 -9.61 -4.78
CA ARG A 852 11.95 -9.94 -5.65
C ARG A 852 12.67 -11.26 -5.34
N THR A 853 12.19 -12.04 -4.35
CA THR A 853 12.86 -13.29 -3.98
C THR A 853 11.93 -14.49 -4.19
N GLY A 854 12.22 -15.29 -5.21
CA GLY A 854 11.61 -16.60 -5.39
C GLY A 854 12.43 -17.71 -4.75
N ALA A 855 11.77 -18.84 -4.51
CA ALA A 855 12.44 -20.09 -4.23
C ALA A 855 11.65 -21.25 -4.79
N PHE A 856 12.34 -22.34 -5.10
CA PHE A 856 11.79 -23.59 -5.60
C PHE A 856 12.18 -24.72 -4.65
N TYR A 857 11.19 -25.42 -4.10
CA TYR A 857 11.42 -26.58 -3.24
C TYR A 857 10.65 -27.79 -3.72
N SER A 858 11.13 -28.96 -3.34
CA SER A 858 10.31 -30.16 -3.25
C SER A 858 10.02 -30.47 -1.78
N TYR A 859 8.84 -31.02 -1.52
CA TYR A 859 8.40 -31.46 -0.20
C TYR A 859 8.07 -32.95 -0.29
N ASP A 860 8.88 -33.77 0.38
CA ASP A 860 8.65 -35.20 0.52
C ASP A 860 7.45 -35.43 1.44
N ILE A 861 6.35 -35.89 0.86
CA ILE A 861 5.07 -36.03 1.56
C ILE A 861 5.16 -37.08 2.66
N LYS A 862 5.93 -38.16 2.44
CA LYS A 862 6.07 -39.27 3.38
C LYS A 862 6.98 -38.90 4.54
N ASN A 863 8.10 -38.25 4.23
CA ASN A 863 9.13 -37.92 5.23
C ASN A 863 8.96 -36.54 5.87
N ASN A 864 7.96 -35.76 5.42
CA ASN A 864 7.69 -34.40 5.90
C ASN A 864 8.93 -33.51 5.82
N LYS A 865 9.68 -33.58 4.71
CA LYS A 865 10.97 -32.92 4.53
C LYS A 865 10.96 -32.02 3.31
N PHE A 866 11.46 -30.80 3.46
CA PHE A 866 11.69 -29.88 2.35
C PHE A 866 13.13 -30.02 1.83
N ASP A 867 13.27 -30.13 0.51
CA ASP A 867 14.56 -30.08 -0.18
C ASP A 867 14.57 -28.85 -1.11
N LEU A 868 15.55 -27.96 -0.90
CA LEU A 868 15.75 -26.76 -1.73
C LEU A 868 16.28 -27.16 -3.11
N ILE A 869 15.56 -26.77 -4.16
CA ILE A 869 15.95 -26.98 -5.56
C ILE A 869 16.71 -25.75 -6.09
N ALA A 870 16.12 -24.57 -5.94
CA ALA A 870 16.74 -23.30 -6.36
C ALA A 870 16.28 -22.13 -5.49
N SER A 871 17.15 -21.16 -5.21
CA SER A 871 16.79 -19.94 -4.49
C SER A 871 17.49 -18.71 -5.03
N THR A 872 16.73 -17.63 -5.13
CA THR A 872 17.27 -16.28 -5.36
C THR A 872 18.33 -15.85 -4.31
N LYS A 873 18.32 -16.46 -3.12
CA LYS A 873 19.26 -16.17 -2.03
C LYS A 873 20.45 -17.13 -1.95
N ASN A 874 20.54 -18.13 -2.81
CA ASN A 874 21.62 -19.09 -2.75
C ASN A 874 22.92 -18.48 -3.31
N ALA A 875 23.92 -18.26 -2.44
CA ALA A 875 25.18 -17.62 -2.79
C ALA A 875 26.10 -18.50 -3.67
N THR A 876 25.99 -19.82 -3.53
CA THR A 876 26.74 -20.78 -4.35
C THR A 876 25.78 -21.43 -5.35
N PRO A 877 25.76 -20.97 -6.61
CA PRO A 877 24.79 -21.45 -7.57
C PRO A 877 25.02 -22.93 -7.89
N LYS A 878 23.98 -23.75 -7.66
CA LYS A 878 23.97 -25.17 -8.05
C LYS A 878 23.32 -25.36 -9.42
N ASN A 879 22.53 -24.39 -9.85
CA ASN A 879 21.87 -24.33 -11.14
C ASN A 879 21.74 -22.87 -11.60
N GLU A 880 21.25 -22.69 -12.83
CA GLU A 880 21.17 -21.36 -13.46
C GLU A 880 20.19 -20.38 -12.79
N LEU A 881 19.24 -20.86 -11.97
CA LEU A 881 18.28 -20.04 -11.25
C LEU A 881 18.84 -19.52 -9.92
N ASP A 882 19.79 -20.23 -9.31
CA ASP A 882 20.34 -19.83 -8.02
C ASP A 882 21.06 -18.47 -8.07
N GLY A 883 20.84 -17.67 -7.03
CA GLY A 883 21.47 -16.34 -6.87
C GLY A 883 20.93 -15.27 -7.83
N LYS A 884 20.00 -15.61 -8.74
CA LYS A 884 19.37 -14.68 -9.67
C LYS A 884 17.92 -14.46 -9.28
N PRO A 885 17.35 -13.24 -9.39
CA PRO A 885 15.94 -13.01 -9.14
C PRO A 885 15.04 -13.76 -10.12
N PHE A 886 14.12 -14.58 -9.60
CA PHE A 886 13.13 -15.32 -10.37
C PHE A 886 11.83 -15.55 -9.58
N LEU A 887 10.77 -15.92 -10.29
CA LEU A 887 9.50 -16.34 -9.73
C LEU A 887 8.97 -17.55 -10.50
N ILE A 888 8.54 -18.60 -9.80
CA ILE A 888 7.89 -19.76 -10.46
C ILE A 888 6.39 -19.52 -10.48
N THR A 889 5.87 -19.17 -11.65
CA THR A 889 4.47 -18.75 -11.83
C THR A 889 3.54 -19.94 -11.97
N LYS A 890 3.96 -21.02 -12.61
CA LYS A 890 3.17 -22.25 -12.80
C LYS A 890 4.06 -23.49 -12.79
N ILE A 891 3.51 -24.59 -12.27
CA ILE A 891 4.14 -25.92 -12.25
C ILE A 891 3.11 -26.94 -12.73
N ILE A 892 3.48 -27.78 -13.70
CA ILE A 892 2.66 -28.88 -14.23
C ILE A 892 3.51 -30.15 -14.27
N THR A 893 2.87 -31.30 -14.05
CA THR A 893 3.50 -32.62 -14.05
C THR A 893 3.07 -33.41 -15.28
N VAL A 894 4.03 -34.01 -15.97
CA VAL A 894 3.78 -34.93 -17.10
C VAL A 894 4.14 -36.33 -16.62
N LYS A 895 3.12 -37.10 -16.21
CA LYS A 895 3.30 -38.37 -15.48
C LYS A 895 4.09 -39.41 -16.27
N ASP A 896 3.81 -39.54 -17.56
CA ASP A 896 4.47 -40.54 -18.43
C ASP A 896 5.98 -40.36 -18.52
N GLU A 897 6.40 -39.10 -18.60
CA GLU A 897 7.80 -38.74 -18.65
C GLU A 897 8.42 -38.64 -17.25
N ASN A 898 7.61 -38.69 -16.19
CA ASN A 898 8.03 -38.36 -14.82
C ASN A 898 8.86 -37.07 -14.81
N THR A 899 8.36 -36.05 -15.50
CA THR A 899 8.95 -34.72 -15.63
C THR A 899 8.03 -33.66 -15.04
N ILE A 900 8.66 -32.59 -14.54
CA ILE A 900 7.95 -31.40 -14.08
C ILE A 900 8.31 -30.27 -14.99
N TRP A 901 7.29 -29.62 -15.52
CA TRP A 901 7.42 -28.41 -16.31
C TRP A 901 7.02 -27.22 -15.45
N PHE A 902 7.73 -26.12 -15.59
CA PHE A 902 7.42 -24.91 -14.84
C PHE A 902 7.86 -23.65 -15.60
N SER A 903 7.09 -22.59 -15.41
CA SER A 903 7.36 -21.28 -15.97
C SER A 903 8.14 -20.44 -14.96
N VAL A 904 9.18 -19.79 -15.45
CA VAL A 904 9.99 -18.84 -14.68
C VAL A 904 9.74 -17.45 -15.25
N ASP A 905 9.19 -16.59 -14.40
CA ASP A 905 9.14 -15.16 -14.63
C ASP A 905 10.43 -14.51 -14.11
N SER A 906 11.01 -13.64 -14.93
CA SER A 906 12.19 -12.85 -14.59
C SER A 906 11.96 -11.39 -14.96
N GLU A 907 11.38 -10.64 -14.03
CA GLU A 907 11.11 -9.20 -14.19
C GLU A 907 12.36 -8.36 -14.57
N PHE A 908 13.58 -8.91 -14.43
CA PHE A 908 14.84 -8.16 -14.47
C PHE A 908 15.73 -8.40 -15.69
N LYS A 909 15.20 -8.95 -16.80
CA LYS A 909 16.01 -9.26 -18.00
C LYS A 909 17.27 -10.08 -17.65
N THR A 910 17.19 -10.92 -16.62
CA THR A 910 18.28 -11.77 -16.13
C THR A 910 18.61 -12.91 -17.11
N GLY A 911 17.83 -13.03 -18.20
CA GLY A 911 17.96 -14.07 -19.21
C GLY A 911 17.47 -15.44 -18.74
N ILE A 912 17.00 -15.57 -17.49
CA ILE A 912 16.50 -16.85 -16.96
C ILE A 912 14.99 -17.04 -17.12
N GLY A 913 14.25 -15.99 -17.50
CA GLY A 913 12.84 -16.09 -17.85
C GLY A 913 12.58 -17.10 -18.98
N GLY A 914 11.47 -17.82 -18.87
CA GLY A 914 11.03 -18.79 -19.86
C GLY A 914 10.46 -20.08 -19.28
N LEU A 915 10.47 -21.13 -20.08
CA LEU A 915 9.98 -22.45 -19.72
C LEU A 915 11.14 -23.37 -19.34
N TRP A 916 10.95 -24.09 -18.24
CA TRP A 916 11.92 -24.98 -17.66
C TRP A 916 11.29 -26.34 -17.38
N LYS A 917 12.13 -27.37 -17.27
CA LYS A 917 11.71 -28.68 -16.79
C LYS A 917 12.71 -29.27 -15.79
N ILE A 918 12.22 -30.11 -14.89
CA ILE A 918 13.02 -31.04 -14.07
C ILE A 918 12.89 -32.41 -14.71
N ASN A 919 14.03 -32.99 -15.10
CA ASN A 919 14.09 -34.34 -15.65
C ASN A 919 13.99 -35.41 -14.55
N LYS A 920 13.95 -36.70 -14.93
CA LYS A 920 13.87 -37.83 -13.97
C LYS A 920 15.05 -37.87 -12.97
N ASP A 921 16.21 -37.34 -13.36
CA ASP A 921 17.42 -37.31 -12.54
C ASP A 921 17.42 -36.12 -11.55
N GLY A 922 16.42 -35.24 -11.62
CA GLY A 922 16.33 -34.03 -10.80
C GLY A 922 17.09 -32.83 -11.36
N ASN A 923 17.63 -32.93 -12.58
CA ASN A 923 18.34 -31.82 -13.23
C ASN A 923 17.35 -30.80 -13.81
N LEU A 924 17.66 -29.52 -13.60
CA LEU A 924 16.93 -28.39 -14.18
C LEU A 924 17.44 -28.13 -15.60
N GLU A 925 16.54 -28.12 -16.57
CA GLU A 925 16.84 -27.83 -17.97
C GLU A 925 15.97 -26.66 -18.43
N LYS A 926 16.60 -25.62 -18.97
CA LYS A 926 15.87 -24.53 -19.62
C LYS A 926 15.44 -24.99 -21.01
N PHE A 927 14.15 -25.15 -21.22
CA PHE A 927 13.61 -25.65 -22.47
C PHE A 927 13.37 -24.53 -23.48
N HIS A 928 12.84 -23.39 -23.03
CA HIS A 928 12.55 -22.26 -23.90
C HIS A 928 12.86 -20.95 -23.18
N ALA A 929 13.56 -20.03 -23.82
CA ALA A 929 13.89 -18.72 -23.25
C ALA A 929 12.84 -17.69 -23.69
N CYS A 930 12.20 -17.04 -22.71
CA CYS A 930 11.27 -15.93 -22.98
C CYS A 930 11.70 -14.73 -22.14
N SER A 931 11.99 -13.61 -22.81
CA SER A 931 12.53 -12.39 -22.16
C SER A 931 11.53 -11.74 -21.20
N MET A 932 10.23 -11.87 -21.49
CA MET A 932 9.14 -11.35 -20.65
C MET A 932 8.63 -12.35 -19.62
N GLY A 933 9.13 -13.60 -19.62
CA GLY A 933 8.60 -14.67 -18.79
C GLY A 933 7.32 -15.28 -19.37
N ILE A 934 6.93 -16.45 -18.85
CA ILE A 934 5.71 -17.15 -19.25
C ILE A 934 4.67 -16.95 -18.16
N SER A 935 3.52 -16.39 -18.55
CA SER A 935 2.41 -16.10 -17.64
C SER A 935 1.60 -17.36 -17.37
N ASP A 936 1.36 -18.16 -18.41
CA ASP A 936 0.64 -19.43 -18.32
C ASP A 936 1.11 -20.43 -19.39
N PHE A 937 0.95 -21.73 -19.11
CA PHE A 937 1.12 -22.78 -20.11
C PHE A 937 0.27 -24.01 -19.75
N TYR A 938 -0.08 -24.80 -20.74
CA TYR A 938 -0.82 -26.05 -20.58
C TYR A 938 -0.50 -27.03 -21.71
N PHE A 939 -0.75 -28.30 -21.44
CA PHE A 939 -0.58 -29.37 -22.40
C PHE A 939 -1.91 -29.85 -22.96
N ILE A 940 -1.91 -30.26 -24.23
CA ILE A 940 -3.02 -30.84 -24.98
C ILE A 940 -2.71 -32.32 -25.25
N PRO A 941 -3.71 -33.23 -25.24
CA PRO A 941 -3.55 -34.69 -25.37
C PRO A 941 -2.60 -35.22 -26.46
N ASP A 942 -2.28 -34.45 -27.49
CA ASP A 942 -1.36 -34.84 -28.57
C ASP A 942 0.12 -34.52 -28.28
N GLY A 943 0.47 -34.23 -27.02
CA GLY A 943 1.82 -33.80 -26.66
C GLY A 943 2.14 -32.37 -27.08
N ILE A 944 1.12 -31.58 -27.41
CA ILE A 944 1.29 -30.18 -27.80
C ILE A 944 1.19 -29.32 -26.55
N MET A 945 2.18 -28.46 -26.35
CA MET A 945 2.17 -27.46 -25.30
C MET A 945 1.81 -26.10 -25.89
N ILE A 946 0.87 -25.41 -25.26
CA ILE A 946 0.58 -24.01 -25.56
C ILE A 946 1.03 -23.19 -24.36
N TYR A 947 1.73 -22.10 -24.61
CA TYR A 947 2.10 -21.16 -23.58
C TYR A 947 1.74 -19.73 -24.00
N GLU A 948 1.53 -18.88 -23.00
CA GLU A 948 1.28 -17.46 -23.15
C GLU A 948 2.37 -16.71 -22.36
N ASP A 949 3.03 -15.75 -23.01
CA ASP A 949 3.97 -14.87 -22.32
C ASP A 949 3.26 -13.69 -21.65
N PHE A 950 3.99 -12.87 -20.90
CA PHE A 950 3.39 -11.68 -20.27
C PHE A 950 3.02 -10.56 -21.25
N SER A 951 3.37 -10.67 -22.54
CA SER A 951 2.90 -9.76 -23.59
C SER A 951 1.55 -10.18 -24.18
N GLY A 952 1.03 -11.36 -23.78
CA GLY A 952 -0.15 -11.98 -24.36
C GLY A 952 0.13 -12.71 -25.68
N TYR A 953 1.41 -12.87 -26.04
CA TYR A 953 1.80 -13.66 -27.19
C TYR A 953 1.68 -15.15 -26.85
N GLN A 954 0.96 -15.89 -27.71
CA GLN A 954 0.75 -17.32 -27.55
C GLN A 954 1.56 -18.07 -28.61
N GLU A 955 2.30 -19.09 -28.18
CA GLU A 955 3.04 -19.98 -29.08
C GLU A 955 2.73 -21.44 -28.75
N THR A 956 2.84 -22.28 -29.77
CA THR A 956 2.58 -23.72 -29.69
C THR A 956 3.87 -24.48 -29.92
N ILE A 957 4.25 -25.32 -28.95
CA ILE A 957 5.42 -26.20 -29.06
C ILE A 957 4.96 -27.65 -29.11
N LYS A 958 5.27 -28.36 -30.18
CA LYS A 958 5.00 -29.79 -30.30
C LYS A 958 6.08 -30.57 -29.56
N LEU A 959 5.73 -31.27 -28.48
CA LEU A 959 6.63 -32.23 -27.83
C LEU A 959 6.48 -33.60 -28.47
N SER A 960 7.50 -34.44 -28.34
CA SER A 960 7.45 -35.86 -28.70
C SER A 960 6.51 -36.61 -27.74
N THR A 961 5.21 -36.63 -28.08
CA THR A 961 4.10 -37.42 -27.49
C THR A 961 4.27 -37.96 -26.06
N PRO A 962 3.86 -37.20 -25.04
CA PRO A 962 3.51 -37.70 -23.71
C PRO A 962 1.98 -37.91 -23.50
N SER A 963 1.57 -38.89 -22.68
CA SER A 963 0.22 -38.87 -22.09
C SER A 963 0.15 -37.89 -20.93
N LEU A 964 -0.97 -37.17 -20.85
CA LEU A 964 -1.20 -36.13 -19.86
C LEU A 964 -2.20 -36.58 -18.80
N SER A 965 -1.99 -36.13 -17.57
CA SER A 965 -2.86 -36.48 -16.43
C SER A 965 -3.36 -35.29 -15.63
N LYS A 966 -3.10 -34.04 -16.07
CA LYS A 966 -3.56 -32.87 -15.34
C LYS A 966 -3.77 -31.66 -16.24
N VAL A 967 -4.99 -31.12 -16.22
CA VAL A 967 -5.24 -29.74 -16.63
C VAL A 967 -5.63 -28.94 -15.40
N VAL A 968 -4.89 -27.86 -15.13
CA VAL A 968 -5.12 -26.96 -14.00
C VAL A 968 -5.60 -25.63 -14.56
N LEU A 969 -6.79 -25.20 -14.14
CA LEU A 969 -7.32 -23.86 -14.39
C LEU A 969 -7.10 -22.99 -13.16
N THR A 970 -6.58 -21.79 -13.39
CA THR A 970 -6.37 -20.74 -12.41
C THR A 970 -7.61 -19.85 -12.31
N SER A 971 -7.89 -19.34 -11.10
CA SER A 971 -8.86 -18.25 -10.91
C SER A 971 -8.30 -16.96 -11.51
N PRO A 972 -9.10 -16.12 -12.19
CA PRO A 972 -8.61 -14.84 -12.71
C PRO A 972 -8.25 -13.87 -11.58
N ASN A 973 -7.21 -13.06 -11.83
CA ASN A 973 -6.71 -12.01 -10.94
C ASN A 973 -7.73 -10.86 -10.79
N LYS A 974 -7.68 -10.17 -9.64
CA LYS A 974 -8.69 -9.21 -9.16
C LYS A 974 -8.52 -7.80 -9.74
N GLY A 975 -9.63 -7.23 -10.24
CA GLY A 975 -9.84 -5.79 -10.48
C GLY A 975 -11.21 -5.56 -11.13
N SER A 976 -12.18 -5.01 -10.37
CA SER A 976 -13.54 -4.56 -10.74
C SER A 976 -14.29 -5.28 -11.88
N ASN A 977 -15.35 -6.03 -11.50
CA ASN A 977 -16.31 -6.82 -12.28
C ASN A 977 -15.77 -8.08 -13.00
N PRO A 978 -16.17 -9.31 -12.62
CA PRO A 978 -15.74 -10.52 -13.30
C PRO A 978 -16.52 -10.70 -14.61
N LYS A 979 -15.87 -10.53 -15.75
CA LYS A 979 -16.38 -10.98 -17.06
C LYS A 979 -15.29 -11.82 -17.75
N PHE A 980 -15.68 -13.00 -18.23
CA PHE A 980 -14.78 -14.00 -18.83
C PHE A 980 -14.56 -13.72 -20.32
N SER A 981 -13.35 -13.96 -20.82
CA SER A 981 -13.11 -14.30 -22.23
C SER A 981 -12.40 -15.66 -22.30
N LEU A 982 -12.87 -16.54 -23.17
CA LEU A 982 -12.20 -17.76 -23.58
C LEU A 982 -12.17 -17.71 -25.11
N SER A 983 -10.97 -17.70 -25.68
CA SER A 983 -10.77 -17.71 -27.13
C SER A 983 -10.54 -19.16 -27.56
N ILE A 984 -11.52 -19.78 -28.20
CA ILE A 984 -11.35 -21.07 -28.90
C ILE A 984 -11.17 -20.75 -30.38
N TYR A 985 -9.97 -20.95 -30.92
CA TYR A 985 -9.68 -20.73 -32.34
C TYR A 985 -9.90 -22.00 -33.17
N LYS A 986 -10.50 -21.80 -34.35
CA LYS A 986 -10.77 -22.82 -35.36
C LYS A 986 -9.53 -23.07 -36.22
N TRP A 987 -9.16 -24.33 -36.41
CA TRP A 987 -8.01 -24.76 -37.22
C TRP A 987 -8.25 -24.52 -38.72
N PRO A 988 -7.21 -24.12 -39.46
CA PRO A 988 -6.75 -25.01 -40.52
C PRO A 988 -5.21 -25.10 -40.66
N VAL A 989 -4.78 -26.27 -41.10
CA VAL A 989 -3.42 -26.63 -41.56
C VAL A 989 -3.13 -25.96 -42.91
N PHE A 990 -1.94 -25.34 -43.09
CA PHE A 990 -1.00 -25.40 -44.27
C PHE A 990 0.08 -24.28 -44.22
N PRO A 991 1.20 -24.35 -44.98
CA PRO A 991 2.56 -24.31 -44.43
C PRO A 991 3.32 -22.97 -44.58
N ILE A 992 4.46 -22.95 -43.90
CA ILE A 992 5.55 -21.96 -43.79
C ILE A 992 5.88 -21.22 -45.10
N GLY A 993 6.13 -19.91 -44.98
CA GLY A 993 6.78 -19.08 -46.01
C GLY A 993 7.13 -17.66 -45.53
N ASP A 994 8.34 -17.51 -44.97
CA ASP A 994 9.35 -16.44 -45.09
C ASP A 994 9.04 -14.91 -45.20
N LEU A 995 9.94 -14.13 -44.55
CA LEU A 995 10.30 -12.69 -44.65
C LEU A 995 9.31 -11.66 -44.03
N LEU A 996 9.70 -10.60 -43.28
CA LEU A 996 10.97 -9.87 -43.12
C LEU A 996 10.95 -9.04 -41.81
N LEU A 997 12.14 -8.84 -41.23
CA LEU A 997 12.44 -7.96 -40.10
C LEU A 997 12.17 -6.47 -40.40
N SER A 998 11.65 -5.73 -39.42
CA SER A 998 12.11 -4.35 -39.18
C SER A 998 12.04 -3.98 -37.70
N ASN A 999 13.22 -3.76 -37.11
CA ASN A 999 13.45 -3.07 -35.85
C ASN A 999 13.08 -1.59 -35.99
N ASN A 1000 12.44 -0.99 -34.98
CA ASN A 1000 12.79 0.33 -34.46
C ASN A 1000 11.96 0.73 -33.22
N GLY A 1001 12.68 1.22 -32.20
CA GLY A 1001 12.25 2.41 -31.45
C GLY A 1001 11.40 2.20 -30.21
N SER A 1002 12.08 2.14 -29.06
CA SER A 1002 11.53 2.39 -27.72
C SER A 1002 10.65 3.64 -27.65
N THR A 1003 9.48 3.54 -27.01
CA THR A 1003 8.97 4.57 -26.09
C THR A 1003 8.04 3.93 -25.05
N SER A 1004 8.34 4.24 -23.80
CA SER A 1004 7.64 3.84 -22.59
C SER A 1004 6.31 4.56 -22.43
N GLY A 1005 5.24 3.81 -22.14
CA GLY A 1005 3.95 4.32 -21.69
C GLY A 1005 2.81 3.44 -22.20
N ILE A 1006 1.79 3.25 -21.35
CA ILE A 1006 0.54 2.47 -21.55
C ILE A 1006 0.62 1.04 -20.98
N TYR A 1007 0.06 0.88 -19.78
CA TYR A 1007 -0.31 -0.41 -19.17
C TYR A 1007 -1.84 -0.49 -19.06
N ASN A 1008 -2.36 -1.70 -19.29
CA ASN A 1008 -3.73 -2.19 -19.09
C ASN A 1008 -4.81 -1.74 -20.10
N SER A 1009 -5.24 -2.66 -20.96
CA SER A 1009 -6.54 -3.33 -20.86
C SER A 1009 -7.02 -3.89 -22.23
N CYS A 1010 -7.17 -5.21 -22.29
CA CYS A 1010 -7.91 -5.89 -23.35
C CYS A 1010 -9.02 -6.70 -22.68
N ASN A 1011 -10.28 -6.25 -22.77
CA ASN A 1011 -11.45 -7.03 -22.35
C ASN A 1011 -12.58 -6.84 -23.37
N LYS A 1012 -12.90 -7.89 -24.15
CA LYS A 1012 -14.15 -7.99 -24.95
C LYS A 1012 -15.31 -8.35 -24.00
N HIS A 1013 -16.47 -7.72 -24.16
CA HIS A 1013 -17.70 -8.02 -23.41
C HIS A 1013 -18.58 -9.02 -24.18
N PHE A 1014 -18.87 -10.17 -23.56
CA PHE A 1014 -19.93 -11.10 -23.97
C PHE A 1014 -20.70 -11.58 -22.72
N GLU A 1015 -22.02 -11.67 -22.82
CA GLU A 1015 -22.88 -12.30 -21.80
C GLU A 1015 -22.93 -13.82 -22.05
N GLY A 1016 -21.94 -14.54 -21.52
CA GLY A 1016 -21.92 -16.00 -21.39
C GLY A 1016 -22.09 -16.44 -19.92
N PRO A 1017 -22.37 -17.72 -19.63
CA PRO A 1017 -22.56 -18.19 -18.26
C PRO A 1017 -21.30 -17.97 -17.41
N SER A 1018 -21.45 -17.27 -16.28
CA SER A 1018 -20.41 -17.11 -15.27
C SER A 1018 -20.21 -18.42 -14.50
N GLY A 1019 -19.03 -19.03 -14.62
CA GLY A 1019 -18.68 -20.28 -13.93
C GLY A 1019 -17.18 -20.57 -14.00
N SER A 1020 -16.67 -21.34 -13.05
CA SER A 1020 -15.30 -21.88 -13.11
C SER A 1020 -15.30 -23.09 -14.03
N PHE A 1021 -14.56 -23.00 -15.14
CA PHE A 1021 -14.42 -24.09 -16.11
C PHE A 1021 -13.46 -25.17 -15.58
N LEU A 1022 -13.55 -26.39 -16.11
CA LEU A 1022 -12.72 -27.57 -15.88
C LEU A 1022 -12.53 -28.28 -17.21
N THR A 1023 -11.30 -28.67 -17.52
CA THR A 1023 -11.04 -29.60 -18.63
C THR A 1023 -10.48 -30.90 -18.04
N MET A 1024 -10.94 -32.04 -18.56
CA MET A 1024 -10.45 -33.35 -18.17
C MET A 1024 -9.46 -33.87 -19.22
N GLY A 1025 -8.59 -34.81 -18.82
CA GLY A 1025 -7.70 -35.55 -19.75
C GLY A 1025 -8.43 -36.41 -20.80
N ASN A 1026 -9.77 -36.32 -20.88
CA ASN A 1026 -10.54 -36.78 -22.03
C ASN A 1026 -11.01 -35.53 -22.81
N PRO A 1027 -10.51 -35.32 -24.05
CA PRO A 1027 -10.78 -34.11 -24.83
C PRO A 1027 -12.25 -33.87 -25.17
N GLU A 1028 -13.13 -34.85 -24.95
CA GLU A 1028 -14.54 -34.77 -25.33
C GLU A 1028 -15.45 -34.10 -24.29
N LEU A 1029 -15.01 -33.92 -23.04
CA LEU A 1029 -15.90 -33.49 -21.94
C LEU A 1029 -15.31 -32.33 -21.13
N PHE A 1030 -15.98 -31.19 -21.20
CA PHE A 1030 -15.71 -30.02 -20.35
C PHE A 1030 -16.72 -29.99 -19.21
N TYR A 1031 -16.28 -29.67 -17.99
CA TYR A 1031 -17.19 -29.49 -16.85
C TYR A 1031 -17.07 -28.06 -16.33
N PHE A 1032 -18.11 -27.52 -15.73
CA PHE A 1032 -18.03 -26.25 -15.00
C PHE A 1032 -19.02 -26.24 -13.85
N VAL A 1033 -18.74 -25.45 -12.80
CA VAL A 1033 -19.65 -25.31 -11.66
C VAL A 1033 -20.25 -23.92 -11.65
N LYS A 1034 -21.58 -23.87 -11.59
CA LYS A 1034 -22.38 -22.65 -11.47
C LYS A 1034 -23.40 -22.85 -10.36
N ASP A 1035 -23.38 -21.98 -9.35
CA ASP A 1035 -24.34 -22.01 -8.24
C ASP A 1035 -24.47 -23.39 -7.56
N THR A 1036 -23.34 -24.06 -7.30
CA THR A 1036 -23.24 -25.45 -6.78
C THR A 1036 -23.75 -26.54 -7.72
N GLN A 1037 -24.14 -26.19 -8.95
CA GLN A 1037 -24.53 -27.16 -9.96
C GLN A 1037 -23.34 -27.49 -10.85
N LEU A 1038 -23.06 -28.77 -11.05
CA LEU A 1038 -22.11 -29.26 -12.02
C LEU A 1038 -22.77 -29.32 -13.39
N TRP A 1039 -22.15 -28.68 -14.36
CA TRP A 1039 -22.57 -28.66 -15.75
C TRP A 1039 -21.50 -29.32 -16.60
N LYS A 1040 -21.92 -29.98 -17.67
CA LYS A 1040 -21.10 -30.59 -18.70
C LYS A 1040 -21.33 -29.86 -20.01
N LEU A 1041 -20.24 -29.53 -20.66
CA LEU A 1041 -20.16 -28.97 -22.00
C LEU A 1041 -19.73 -30.11 -22.92
N SER A 1042 -20.64 -30.57 -23.78
CA SER A 1042 -20.39 -31.62 -24.77
C SER A 1042 -20.49 -31.02 -26.17
N PRO A 1043 -19.64 -31.42 -27.14
CA PRO A 1043 -19.85 -31.04 -28.53
C PRO A 1043 -21.24 -31.46 -29.03
N LYS A 1044 -21.90 -30.63 -29.84
CA LYS A 1044 -23.17 -31.00 -30.49
C LYS A 1044 -22.92 -32.17 -31.46
N PRO A 1045 -23.77 -33.21 -31.51
CA PRO A 1045 -23.57 -34.43 -32.32
C PRO A 1045 -23.52 -34.26 -33.85
N LYS A 1046 -23.41 -33.05 -34.41
CA LYS A 1046 -23.50 -32.77 -35.86
C LYS A 1046 -22.33 -31.93 -36.39
N MET A 1047 -21.10 -32.25 -36.01
CA MET A 1047 -19.92 -31.78 -36.73
C MET A 1047 -19.05 -32.97 -37.15
N ASP A 1048 -19.47 -33.63 -38.24
CA ASP A 1048 -18.64 -34.54 -39.04
C ASP A 1048 -17.76 -33.78 -40.07
N LYS A 1049 -17.45 -32.50 -39.83
CA LYS A 1049 -16.54 -31.71 -40.66
C LYS A 1049 -15.74 -30.70 -39.86
#